data_AF-A0A9Q0EV50-F1
#
_entry.id   AF-A0A9Q0EV50-F1
#
_cell.length_a   1.000
_cell.length_b   1.000
_cell.length_c   1.000
_cell.angle_alpha   90.00
_cell.angle_beta   90.00
_cell.angle_gamma   90.00
#
_symmetry.space_group_name_H-M   'P 1'
#
loop_
_entity.id
_entity.type
_entity.pdbx_description
1 polymer ?
#
loop_
_entity_poly.entity_id
_entity_poly.type
_entity_poly.pdbx_seq_one_letter_code
_entity_poly.pdbx_strand_id
1 'polypeptide(L)'
;MNPLEVLFAVYLVVVAVVALLSNASVLLCFVCSADIRSHVTGVLVLNLSLSNILLAVINMPATFLAVVTTGGGQNLFVGAGAYVCEAVGFAETLLTANGMLSMAALSIDNWLAVVAIPLSYSAKMGQREASMMVGYAWLQALIVSLAGWLMSWCGYSPTYASCTLRCDDGGDGVAPPQYAAYTVFTALLHCTGFLLCLAVMTLAYFNILRVAQDHCKKIDLITMQTLLRVDINPRLMELTLNVHVHSYWGITTKCLAYAKAATDPFVYSLLRQQYQQVLAGITDRIKRRDPHSLSGNSTSGTAQGQCSDNAAVEEKPTCTELNLGYCNNMDYTRTIYPNILGHRTQLDAESGAEYLLLTVIHGLLNGECSPDIRLVGCSVLAPRCHADRVAKPCRSTCEELQRNCAHTFESINMAWPYFLDCDRFFASKEEGCYDPLAGLKARQEQSYASLSPEEPSTIIQFTYTSNAQMYSMLKRTAAKCSHISHVYSIGRSSEGRDLLAIEFSGNPGQHELMEPEIKLVGNMHGNEVLGRQLLIYLAQYLCSEYTLGNERVQALVNNTRIHILASMNPDGYELAAAEVEDNSDPELSHQEGPLMNGWTNGRGNAQNIDLNRNFPDLTSVLYRNRRSKHYRTDHIPIPDSFWFGKVAPETFAVMKWIRSIPFVQSASLHGGELVISYPFDFSRHPQEERMFSPTPDEQAFKNLARTYADSHATMSDNDTDRCGASFYRSGGIINGALWYSFAGGMSDFNYLHTNCLEITVELGCDKFPSEGELYPEWKRNKEALLSFMESVHRGIKGVVKDMDGYGIKGATVAVRGIRKDVTTAEDGDYWRLLNPGTHILTATAKGYSRVSKRIRLPHNMLKAGVVDFVLKKVPLEPDFDDHLFPMADSWERFDPYNQFERYGATEPGEGGLERQEKPWWWNYFSQFSFSPPTWLLRNV
;
A
#
# COMPACT_ATOMS: atom_id res chain seq x y z
N MET A 1 -46.93 -22.51 -42.38
CA MET A 1 -46.04 -21.68 -41.56
C MET A 1 -45.31 -20.72 -42.47
N ASN A 2 -45.23 -19.44 -42.11
CA ASN A 2 -44.40 -18.47 -42.81
C ASN A 2 -42.91 -18.76 -42.56
N PRO A 3 -41.99 -18.38 -43.47
CA PRO A 3 -40.55 -18.63 -43.28
C PRO A 3 -40.00 -18.01 -41.98
N LEU A 4 -40.57 -16.90 -41.52
CA LEU A 4 -40.27 -16.28 -40.22
C LEU A 4 -40.67 -17.16 -39.02
N GLU A 5 -41.83 -17.83 -39.08
CA GLU A 5 -42.30 -18.73 -38.01
C GLU A 5 -41.42 -19.98 -37.90
N VAL A 6 -40.95 -20.50 -39.04
CA VAL A 6 -39.98 -21.61 -39.08
C VAL A 6 -38.66 -21.19 -38.44
N LEU A 7 -38.18 -19.98 -38.74
CA LEU A 7 -36.96 -19.43 -38.12
C LEU A 7 -37.11 -19.24 -36.61
N PHE A 8 -38.26 -18.74 -36.14
CA PHE A 8 -38.54 -18.64 -34.70
C PHE A 8 -38.63 -20.02 -34.02
N ALA A 9 -39.26 -21.00 -34.65
CA ALA A 9 -39.35 -22.36 -34.11
C ALA A 9 -37.96 -23.02 -33.97
N VAL A 10 -37.10 -22.88 -34.99
CA VAL A 10 -35.70 -23.38 -34.93
C VAL A 10 -34.92 -22.65 -33.84
N TYR A 11 -35.07 -21.33 -33.75
CA TYR A 11 -34.41 -20.52 -32.72
C TYR A 11 -34.82 -20.94 -31.30
N LEU A 12 -36.12 -21.15 -31.04
CA LEU A 12 -36.63 -21.60 -29.75
C LEU A 12 -36.04 -22.96 -29.33
N VAL A 13 -35.92 -23.90 -30.27
CA VAL A 13 -35.30 -25.21 -29.99
C VAL A 13 -33.83 -25.06 -29.63
N VAL A 14 -33.08 -24.24 -30.37
CA VAL A 14 -31.66 -23.97 -30.08
C VAL A 14 -31.51 -23.34 -28.69
N VAL A 15 -32.29 -22.30 -28.39
CA VAL A 15 -32.25 -21.62 -27.09
C VAL A 15 -32.62 -22.56 -25.93
N ALA A 16 -33.63 -23.42 -26.11
CA ALA A 16 -34.02 -24.39 -25.09
C ALA A 16 -32.91 -25.42 -24.82
N VAL A 17 -32.27 -25.95 -25.87
CA VAL A 17 -31.15 -26.90 -25.72
C VAL A 17 -29.96 -26.23 -25.02
N VAL A 18 -29.60 -25.01 -25.43
CA VAL A 18 -28.49 -24.27 -24.81
C VAL A 18 -28.80 -23.96 -23.35
N ALA A 19 -30.03 -23.52 -23.04
CA ALA A 19 -30.45 -23.24 -21.67
C ALA A 19 -30.38 -24.48 -20.77
N LEU A 20 -30.81 -25.65 -21.27
CA LEU A 20 -30.74 -26.89 -20.51
C LEU A 20 -29.29 -27.32 -20.26
N LEU A 21 -28.45 -27.31 -21.30
CA LEU A 21 -27.04 -27.71 -21.18
C LEU A 21 -26.26 -26.75 -20.27
N SER A 22 -26.42 -25.43 -20.44
CA SER A 22 -25.71 -24.44 -19.64
C SER A 22 -26.12 -24.52 -18.16
N ASN A 23 -27.41 -24.53 -17.85
CA ASN A 23 -27.88 -24.59 -16.47
C ASN A 23 -27.61 -25.95 -15.80
N ALA A 24 -27.73 -27.07 -16.53
CA ALA A 24 -27.42 -28.40 -15.97
C ALA A 24 -25.92 -28.56 -15.64
N SER A 25 -25.03 -27.97 -16.43
CA SER A 25 -23.59 -27.99 -16.14
C SER A 25 -23.25 -27.24 -14.84
N VAL A 26 -23.94 -26.14 -14.55
CA VAL A 26 -23.81 -25.39 -13.29
C VAL A 26 -24.29 -26.24 -12.10
N LEU A 27 -25.43 -26.94 -12.24
CA LEU A 27 -25.92 -27.88 -11.22
C LEU A 27 -24.91 -29.01 -10.96
N LEU A 28 -24.33 -29.57 -12.03
CA LEU A 28 -23.33 -30.62 -11.93
C LEU A 28 -22.08 -30.14 -11.18
N CYS A 29 -21.58 -28.94 -11.49
CA CYS A 29 -20.45 -28.34 -10.77
C CYS A 29 -20.75 -28.15 -9.27
N PHE A 30 -21.96 -27.70 -8.94
CA PHE A 30 -22.41 -27.52 -7.56
C PHE A 30 -22.49 -28.85 -6.80
N VAL A 31 -22.94 -29.93 -7.44
CA VAL A 31 -23.00 -31.27 -6.81
C VAL A 31 -21.59 -31.87 -6.64
N CYS A 32 -20.71 -31.69 -7.62
CA CYS A 32 -19.39 -32.31 -7.65
C CYS A 32 -18.33 -31.61 -6.79
N SER A 33 -18.50 -30.32 -6.47
CA SER A 33 -17.51 -29.55 -5.70
C SER A 33 -18.04 -29.15 -4.32
N ALA A 34 -17.38 -29.59 -3.26
CA ALA A 34 -17.69 -29.14 -1.90
C ALA A 34 -17.38 -27.65 -1.69
N ASP A 35 -16.39 -27.13 -2.41
CA ASP A 35 -15.90 -25.75 -2.33
C ASP A 35 -16.93 -24.74 -2.86
N ILE A 36 -17.58 -25.06 -3.98
CA ILE A 36 -18.66 -24.22 -4.55
C ILE A 36 -19.87 -24.17 -3.60
N ARG A 37 -20.14 -25.25 -2.86
CA ARG A 37 -21.24 -25.32 -1.88
C ARG A 37 -20.98 -24.53 -0.60
N SER A 38 -19.72 -24.31 -0.24
CA SER A 38 -19.38 -23.49 0.94
C SER A 38 -19.62 -22.00 0.73
N HIS A 39 -19.68 -21.52 -0.52
CA HIS A 39 -19.88 -20.10 -0.83
C HIS A 39 -21.36 -19.69 -0.93
N VAL A 40 -21.70 -18.53 -0.36
CA VAL A 40 -23.03 -17.91 -0.37
C VAL A 40 -23.55 -17.71 -1.80
N THR A 41 -22.71 -17.18 -2.69
CA THR A 41 -23.07 -16.94 -4.10
C THR A 41 -23.48 -18.23 -4.83
N GLY A 42 -22.95 -19.39 -4.42
CA GLY A 42 -23.32 -20.69 -4.99
C GLY A 42 -24.80 -21.03 -4.82
N VAL A 43 -25.41 -20.66 -3.69
CA VAL A 43 -26.84 -20.90 -3.40
C VAL A 43 -27.75 -20.03 -4.27
N LEU A 44 -27.38 -18.77 -4.49
CA LEU A 44 -28.13 -17.85 -5.34
C LEU A 44 -28.09 -18.26 -6.82
N VAL A 45 -26.91 -18.70 -7.29
CA VAL A 45 -26.72 -19.21 -8.66
C VAL A 45 -27.49 -20.52 -8.85
N LEU A 46 -27.48 -21.42 -7.87
CA LEU A 46 -28.26 -22.66 -7.90
C LEU A 46 -29.77 -22.39 -8.10
N ASN A 47 -30.33 -21.44 -7.36
CA ASN A 47 -31.74 -21.05 -7.47
C ASN A 47 -32.09 -20.51 -8.87
N LEU A 48 -31.24 -19.65 -9.41
CA LEU A 48 -31.40 -19.09 -10.74
C LEU A 48 -31.33 -20.19 -11.82
N SER A 49 -30.37 -21.12 -11.70
CA SER A 49 -30.22 -22.22 -12.65
C SER A 49 -31.40 -23.21 -12.62
N LEU A 50 -31.91 -23.54 -11.44
CA LEU A 50 -33.11 -24.36 -11.31
C LEU A 50 -34.33 -23.68 -11.94
N SER A 51 -34.50 -22.37 -11.74
CA SER A 51 -35.61 -21.60 -12.31
C SER A 51 -35.55 -21.54 -13.83
N ASN A 52 -34.36 -21.35 -14.40
CA ASN A 52 -34.15 -21.33 -15.85
C ASN A 52 -34.39 -22.71 -16.50
N ILE A 53 -34.03 -23.81 -15.83
CA ILE A 53 -34.35 -25.16 -16.30
C ILE A 53 -35.86 -25.38 -16.32
N LEU A 54 -36.57 -25.00 -15.25
CA LEU A 54 -38.03 -25.12 -15.20
C LEU A 54 -38.70 -24.28 -16.31
N LEU A 55 -38.18 -23.07 -16.58
CA LEU A 55 -38.67 -22.22 -17.67
C LEU A 55 -38.43 -22.87 -19.04
N ALA A 56 -37.27 -23.50 -19.24
CA ALA A 56 -36.93 -24.21 -20.47
C ALA A 56 -37.73 -25.50 -20.69
N VAL A 57 -38.12 -26.20 -19.62
CA VAL A 57 -38.90 -27.45 -19.71
C VAL A 57 -40.40 -27.20 -19.82
N ILE A 58 -40.92 -26.17 -19.15
CA ILE A 58 -42.37 -25.94 -19.04
C ILE A 58 -42.85 -24.93 -20.10
N ASN A 59 -42.18 -23.79 -20.23
CA ASN A 59 -42.70 -22.64 -20.99
C ASN A 59 -42.22 -22.59 -22.43
N MET A 60 -40.94 -22.91 -22.69
CA MET A 60 -40.40 -22.92 -24.06
C MET A 60 -41.12 -23.95 -24.97
N PRO A 61 -41.45 -25.18 -24.53
CA PRO A 61 -42.16 -26.14 -25.37
C PRO A 61 -43.61 -25.74 -25.65
N ALA A 62 -44.31 -25.13 -24.67
CA ALA A 62 -45.65 -24.60 -24.87
C ALA A 62 -45.67 -23.47 -25.92
N THR A 63 -44.66 -22.59 -25.89
CA THR A 63 -44.48 -21.52 -26.89
C THR A 63 -44.14 -22.11 -28.27
N PHE A 64 -43.26 -23.11 -28.33
CA PHE A 64 -42.91 -23.79 -29.58
C PHE A 64 -44.13 -24.46 -30.24
N LEU A 65 -44.94 -25.20 -29.46
CA LEU A 65 -46.16 -25.84 -29.95
C LEU A 65 -47.15 -24.79 -30.49
N ALA A 66 -47.30 -23.66 -29.82
CA ALA A 66 -48.17 -22.58 -30.27
C ALA A 66 -47.74 -21.93 -31.60
N VAL A 67 -46.42 -21.86 -31.86
CA VAL A 67 -45.85 -21.31 -33.10
C VAL A 67 -45.95 -22.31 -34.28
N VAL A 68 -45.86 -23.61 -34.02
CA VAL A 68 -45.84 -24.65 -35.07
C VAL A 68 -47.24 -25.09 -35.51
N THR A 69 -48.26 -24.98 -34.66
CA THR A 69 -49.63 -25.36 -35.02
C THR A 69 -50.28 -24.39 -36.02
N THR A 70 -50.81 -24.91 -37.13
CA THR A 70 -51.52 -24.14 -38.16
C THR A 70 -52.86 -23.62 -37.62
N GLY A 71 -52.98 -22.30 -37.45
CA GLY A 71 -54.16 -21.61 -36.90
C GLY A 71 -53.86 -20.65 -35.75
N GLY A 72 -52.59 -20.51 -35.35
CA GLY A 72 -52.19 -19.90 -34.08
C GLY A 72 -52.58 -20.84 -32.94
N GLY A 73 -51.79 -20.94 -31.88
CA GLY A 73 -52.03 -21.84 -30.73
C GLY A 73 -53.42 -21.73 -30.05
N GLN A 74 -54.29 -20.83 -30.53
CA GLN A 74 -55.67 -20.63 -30.12
C GLN A 74 -56.52 -21.90 -30.19
N ASN A 75 -56.32 -22.81 -31.15
CA ASN A 75 -57.05 -24.10 -31.23
C ASN A 75 -56.47 -25.20 -30.30
N LEU A 76 -55.20 -25.06 -29.89
CA LEU A 76 -54.50 -26.03 -29.02
C LEU A 76 -54.91 -25.85 -27.55
N PHE A 77 -55.26 -24.63 -27.14
CA PHE A 77 -55.58 -24.26 -25.76
C PHE A 77 -57.08 -24.05 -25.50
N VAL A 78 -57.95 -24.70 -26.26
CA VAL A 78 -59.42 -24.72 -26.04
C VAL A 78 -59.84 -25.97 -25.25
N GLY A 79 -60.87 -25.87 -24.41
CA GLY A 79 -61.41 -27.01 -23.65
C GLY A 79 -60.45 -27.46 -22.54
N ALA A 80 -60.06 -28.74 -22.51
CA ALA A 80 -59.08 -29.25 -21.53
C ALA A 80 -57.70 -28.57 -21.63
N GLY A 81 -57.37 -27.98 -22.79
CA GLY A 81 -56.15 -27.21 -23.01
C GLY A 81 -56.14 -25.82 -22.35
N ALA A 82 -57.30 -25.28 -21.94
CA ALA A 82 -57.38 -23.98 -21.28
C ALA A 82 -56.74 -24.03 -19.87
N TYR A 83 -57.02 -25.08 -19.11
CA TYR A 83 -56.40 -25.33 -17.80
C TYR A 83 -54.88 -25.51 -17.90
N VAL A 84 -54.40 -26.14 -18.98
CA VAL A 84 -52.96 -26.28 -19.25
C VAL A 84 -52.35 -24.91 -19.53
N CYS A 85 -53.04 -24.05 -20.30
CA CYS A 85 -52.56 -22.71 -20.59
C CYS A 85 -52.54 -21.80 -19.35
N GLU A 86 -53.55 -21.88 -18.50
CA GLU A 86 -53.56 -21.17 -17.22
C GLU A 86 -52.39 -21.59 -16.32
N ALA A 87 -52.14 -22.90 -16.21
CA ALA A 87 -51.02 -23.43 -15.44
C ALA A 87 -49.64 -23.02 -16.02
N VAL A 88 -49.49 -23.04 -17.35
CA VAL A 88 -48.27 -22.58 -18.02
C VAL A 88 -48.07 -21.08 -17.84
N GLY A 89 -49.14 -20.27 -17.92
CA GLY A 89 -49.08 -18.82 -17.71
C GLY A 89 -48.77 -18.43 -16.25
N PHE A 90 -49.30 -19.20 -15.29
CA PHE A 90 -48.90 -19.10 -13.89
C PHE A 90 -47.41 -19.42 -13.71
N ALA A 91 -46.95 -20.56 -14.26
CA ALA A 91 -45.55 -20.96 -14.20
C ALA A 91 -44.62 -19.93 -14.87
N GLU A 92 -45.05 -19.33 -15.98
CA GLU A 92 -44.29 -18.28 -16.67
C GLU A 92 -44.06 -17.08 -15.77
N THR A 93 -45.14 -16.58 -15.17
CA THR A 93 -45.11 -15.40 -14.28
C THR A 93 -44.27 -15.68 -13.03
N LEU A 94 -44.37 -16.89 -12.48
CA LEU A 94 -43.64 -17.31 -11.28
C LEU A 94 -42.13 -17.39 -11.54
N LEU A 95 -41.74 -18.09 -12.59
CA LEU A 95 -40.34 -18.35 -12.90
C LEU A 95 -39.62 -17.09 -13.39
N THR A 96 -40.30 -16.24 -14.17
CA THR A 96 -39.74 -14.97 -14.64
C THR A 96 -39.58 -13.96 -13.51
N ALA A 97 -40.56 -13.83 -12.60
CA ALA A 97 -40.43 -12.97 -11.43
C ALA A 97 -39.32 -13.44 -10.48
N ASN A 98 -39.23 -14.75 -10.22
CA ASN A 98 -38.16 -15.32 -9.38
C ASN A 98 -36.77 -15.13 -10.02
N GLY A 99 -36.66 -15.28 -11.34
CA GLY A 99 -35.42 -15.04 -12.09
C GLY A 99 -34.92 -13.61 -11.96
N MET A 100 -35.82 -12.61 -12.11
CA MET A 100 -35.46 -11.19 -11.97
C MET A 100 -35.00 -10.84 -10.54
N LEU A 101 -35.72 -11.33 -9.53
CA LEU A 101 -35.37 -11.11 -8.12
C LEU A 101 -34.05 -11.81 -7.74
N SER A 102 -33.78 -12.99 -8.32
CA SER A 102 -32.52 -13.73 -8.10
C SER A 102 -31.32 -12.99 -8.70
N MET A 103 -31.49 -12.35 -9.87
CA MET A 103 -30.44 -11.51 -10.46
C MET A 103 -30.15 -10.25 -9.63
N ALA A 104 -31.19 -9.62 -9.08
CA ALA A 104 -31.01 -8.51 -8.14
C ALA A 104 -30.28 -8.97 -6.86
N ALA A 105 -30.66 -10.11 -6.30
CA ALA A 105 -29.98 -10.71 -5.14
C ALA A 105 -28.49 -10.99 -5.39
N LEU A 106 -28.13 -11.53 -6.55
CA LEU A 106 -26.73 -11.74 -6.96
C LEU A 106 -25.95 -10.41 -7.07
N SER A 107 -26.59 -9.36 -7.60
CA SER A 107 -25.94 -8.04 -7.69
C SER A 107 -25.68 -7.40 -6.32
N ILE A 108 -26.58 -7.61 -5.35
CA ILE A 108 -26.42 -7.15 -3.97
C ILE A 108 -25.31 -7.93 -3.27
N ASP A 109 -25.26 -9.25 -3.41
CA ASP A 109 -24.21 -10.10 -2.83
C ASP A 109 -22.82 -9.64 -3.28
N ASN A 110 -22.65 -9.44 -4.60
CA ASN A 110 -21.39 -8.95 -5.18
C ASN A 110 -21.03 -7.54 -4.68
N TRP A 111 -22.01 -6.64 -4.52
CA TRP A 111 -21.77 -5.28 -4.01
C TRP A 111 -21.39 -5.28 -2.52
N LEU A 112 -22.01 -6.13 -1.71
CA LEU A 112 -21.69 -6.28 -0.28
C LEU A 112 -20.26 -6.82 -0.10
N ALA A 113 -19.88 -7.81 -0.91
CA ALA A 113 -18.55 -8.42 -0.88
C ALA A 113 -17.44 -7.43 -1.29
N VAL A 114 -17.67 -6.62 -2.32
CA VAL A 114 -16.62 -5.77 -2.92
C VAL A 114 -16.59 -4.35 -2.37
N VAL A 115 -17.76 -3.73 -2.17
CA VAL A 115 -17.84 -2.27 -1.94
C VAL A 115 -18.26 -1.95 -0.51
N ALA A 116 -19.32 -2.58 -0.01
CA ALA A 116 -19.95 -2.11 1.22
C ALA A 116 -19.20 -2.55 2.49
N ILE A 117 -18.78 -3.82 2.59
CA ILE A 117 -18.23 -4.37 3.84
C ILE A 117 -17.21 -5.50 3.60
N PRO A 118 -16.07 -5.26 2.91
CA PRO A 118 -15.13 -6.31 2.51
C PRO A 118 -14.54 -7.09 3.70
N LEU A 119 -14.26 -6.41 4.83
CA LEU A 119 -13.61 -7.01 6.00
C LEU A 119 -14.56 -7.79 6.93
N SER A 120 -15.87 -7.57 6.82
CA SER A 120 -16.86 -8.27 7.65
C SER A 120 -17.92 -9.00 6.82
N TYR A 121 -17.68 -9.19 5.52
CA TYR A 121 -18.59 -9.91 4.62
C TYR A 121 -18.87 -11.32 5.13
N SER A 122 -17.83 -12.08 5.50
CA SER A 122 -17.96 -13.43 6.05
C SER A 122 -18.73 -13.52 7.37
N ALA A 123 -18.76 -12.43 8.15
CA ALA A 123 -19.48 -12.35 9.42
C ALA A 123 -20.95 -11.92 9.26
N LYS A 124 -21.29 -11.24 8.16
CA LYS A 124 -22.64 -10.69 7.91
C LYS A 124 -23.44 -11.46 6.87
N MET A 125 -22.78 -12.09 5.92
CA MET A 125 -23.42 -12.81 4.81
C MET A 125 -23.06 -14.30 4.90
N GLY A 126 -23.99 -15.10 5.44
CA GLY A 126 -23.88 -16.54 5.55
C GLY A 126 -24.91 -17.29 4.69
N GLN A 127 -24.87 -18.62 4.75
CA GLN A 127 -25.81 -19.48 4.02
C GLN A 127 -27.27 -19.29 4.46
N ARG A 128 -27.49 -18.90 5.73
CA ARG A 128 -28.81 -18.66 6.30
C ARG A 128 -29.47 -17.43 5.67
N GLU A 129 -28.71 -16.35 5.56
CA GLU A 129 -29.13 -15.08 4.98
C GLU A 129 -29.39 -15.23 3.48
N ALA A 130 -28.53 -15.96 2.76
CA ALA A 130 -28.73 -16.27 1.34
C ALA A 130 -30.02 -17.07 1.12
N SER A 131 -30.29 -18.05 1.99
CA SER A 131 -31.50 -18.86 1.94
C SER A 131 -32.76 -18.03 2.26
N MET A 132 -32.68 -17.02 3.14
CA MET A 132 -33.76 -16.06 3.36
C MET A 132 -34.03 -15.20 2.11
N MET A 133 -32.98 -14.77 1.41
CA MET A 133 -33.13 -14.01 0.15
C MET A 133 -33.80 -14.84 -0.94
N VAL A 134 -33.41 -16.11 -1.10
CA VAL A 134 -34.07 -17.05 -2.02
C VAL A 134 -35.53 -17.27 -1.62
N GLY A 135 -35.80 -17.50 -0.33
CA GLY A 135 -37.16 -17.67 0.18
C GLY A 135 -38.04 -16.46 -0.07
N TYR A 136 -37.49 -15.25 0.10
CA TYR A 136 -38.19 -14.00 -0.22
C TYR A 136 -38.49 -13.87 -1.72
N ALA A 137 -37.54 -14.21 -2.59
CA ALA A 137 -37.74 -14.16 -4.03
C ALA A 137 -38.89 -15.09 -4.49
N TRP A 138 -38.91 -16.33 -3.99
CA TRP A 138 -40.00 -17.28 -4.26
C TRP A 138 -41.34 -16.82 -3.68
N LEU A 139 -41.35 -16.29 -2.47
CA LEU A 139 -42.57 -15.79 -1.83
C LEU A 139 -43.19 -14.64 -2.63
N GLN A 140 -42.39 -13.66 -3.03
CA GLN A 140 -42.84 -12.53 -3.83
C GLN A 140 -43.32 -12.96 -5.22
N ALA A 141 -42.57 -13.84 -5.89
CA ALA A 141 -42.95 -14.38 -7.19
C ALA A 141 -44.28 -15.18 -7.11
N LEU A 142 -44.48 -15.94 -6.02
CA LEU A 142 -45.70 -16.68 -5.76
C LEU A 142 -46.90 -15.75 -5.52
N ILE A 143 -46.74 -14.70 -4.71
CA ILE A 143 -47.80 -13.72 -4.43
C ILE A 143 -48.27 -13.07 -5.74
N VAL A 144 -47.35 -12.63 -6.58
CA VAL A 144 -47.66 -12.01 -7.88
C VAL A 144 -48.37 -12.99 -8.81
N SER A 145 -47.87 -14.22 -8.92
CA SER A 145 -48.42 -15.22 -9.85
C SER A 145 -49.80 -15.70 -9.40
N LEU A 146 -49.99 -15.86 -8.09
CA LEU A 146 -51.26 -16.22 -7.50
C LEU A 146 -52.31 -15.11 -7.68
N ALA A 147 -51.91 -13.84 -7.54
CA ALA A 147 -52.79 -12.71 -7.81
C ALA A 147 -53.27 -12.70 -9.27
N GLY A 148 -52.38 -12.94 -10.23
CA GLY A 148 -52.74 -13.06 -11.65
C GLY A 148 -53.71 -14.22 -11.93
N TRP A 149 -53.47 -15.37 -11.30
CA TRP A 149 -54.31 -16.55 -11.47
C TRP A 149 -55.70 -16.41 -10.81
N LEU A 150 -55.77 -15.88 -9.59
CA LEU A 150 -57.02 -15.65 -8.86
C LEU A 150 -57.95 -14.63 -9.56
N MET A 151 -57.37 -13.71 -10.32
CA MET A 151 -58.10 -12.73 -11.10
C MET A 151 -58.43 -13.23 -12.52
N SER A 152 -58.13 -14.51 -12.83
CA SER A 152 -58.32 -15.14 -14.14
C SER A 152 -57.61 -14.39 -15.28
N TRP A 153 -56.46 -13.79 -15.00
CA TRP A 153 -55.65 -13.04 -15.97
C TRP A 153 -54.59 -13.90 -16.67
N CYS A 154 -54.54 -15.21 -16.44
CA CYS A 154 -53.63 -16.12 -17.15
C CYS A 154 -54.34 -16.73 -18.36
N GLY A 155 -53.81 -16.54 -19.57
CA GLY A 155 -54.42 -17.09 -20.77
C GLY A 155 -53.54 -17.01 -22.01
N TYR A 156 -54.03 -17.58 -23.12
CA TYR A 156 -53.29 -17.57 -24.38
C TYR A 156 -53.26 -16.16 -24.98
N SER A 157 -52.06 -15.61 -25.20
CA SER A 157 -51.89 -14.34 -25.89
C SER A 157 -51.49 -14.57 -27.36
N PRO A 158 -52.33 -14.19 -28.33
CA PRO A 158 -51.99 -14.33 -29.75
C PRO A 158 -50.83 -13.42 -30.17
N THR A 159 -50.58 -12.33 -29.44
CA THR A 159 -49.46 -11.41 -29.68
C THR A 159 -48.11 -12.04 -29.37
N TYR A 160 -48.05 -12.86 -28.31
CA TYR A 160 -46.81 -13.48 -27.84
C TYR A 160 -46.67 -14.95 -28.26
N ALA A 161 -47.73 -15.53 -28.84
CA ALA A 161 -47.84 -16.98 -29.10
C ALA A 161 -47.48 -17.83 -27.88
N SER A 162 -47.82 -17.36 -26.67
CA SER A 162 -47.56 -18.04 -25.39
C SER A 162 -48.72 -17.85 -24.43
N CYS A 163 -48.81 -18.74 -23.45
CA CYS A 163 -49.69 -18.63 -22.31
C CYS A 163 -49.06 -17.68 -21.27
N THR A 164 -49.62 -16.51 -21.08
CA THR A 164 -49.05 -15.41 -20.27
C THR A 164 -50.16 -14.60 -19.61
N LEU A 165 -49.81 -13.57 -18.83
CA LEU A 165 -50.78 -12.59 -18.35
C LEU A 165 -51.47 -11.88 -19.54
N ARG A 166 -52.80 -11.92 -19.58
CA ARG A 166 -53.67 -11.30 -20.58
C ARG A 166 -54.98 -10.83 -19.92
N CYS A 167 -55.44 -9.64 -20.30
CA CYS A 167 -56.83 -9.22 -20.09
C CYS A 167 -57.64 -9.60 -21.33
N ASP A 168 -58.84 -10.15 -21.15
CA ASP A 168 -59.67 -10.58 -22.28
C ASP A 168 -60.42 -9.37 -22.88
N ASP A 169 -60.20 -9.08 -24.17
CA ASP A 169 -60.85 -7.99 -24.92
C ASP A 169 -62.02 -8.50 -25.79
N GLY A 170 -62.57 -9.67 -25.49
CA GLY A 170 -63.63 -10.29 -26.29
C GLY A 170 -65.02 -9.73 -26.02
N GLY A 171 -65.49 -8.82 -26.88
CA GLY A 171 -66.89 -8.56 -27.27
C GLY A 171 -67.99 -8.64 -26.18
N ASP A 172 -68.59 -7.48 -25.90
CA ASP A 172 -69.77 -7.26 -25.02
C ASP A 172 -69.57 -7.58 -23.53
N GLY A 173 -69.07 -6.59 -22.77
CA GLY A 173 -69.41 -6.44 -21.36
C GLY A 173 -68.32 -6.64 -20.30
N VAL A 174 -67.05 -6.31 -20.57
CA VAL A 174 -66.06 -6.20 -19.48
C VAL A 174 -66.28 -4.89 -18.71
N ALA A 175 -66.51 -4.98 -17.40
CA ALA A 175 -66.73 -3.80 -16.56
C ALA A 175 -65.45 -2.93 -16.50
N PRO A 176 -65.55 -1.58 -16.66
CA PRO A 176 -64.41 -0.65 -16.57
C PRO A 176 -63.46 -0.85 -15.36
N PRO A 177 -63.89 -1.29 -14.16
CA PRO A 177 -62.96 -1.57 -13.06
C PRO A 177 -61.97 -2.72 -13.29
N GLN A 178 -62.27 -3.73 -14.13
CA GLN A 178 -61.38 -4.88 -14.32
C GLN A 178 -60.17 -4.55 -15.19
N TYR A 179 -60.37 -3.78 -16.27
CA TYR A 179 -59.29 -3.30 -17.12
C TYR A 179 -58.35 -2.35 -16.37
N ALA A 180 -58.91 -1.46 -15.54
CA ALA A 180 -58.13 -0.60 -14.66
C ALA A 180 -57.31 -1.40 -13.64
N ALA A 181 -57.91 -2.43 -13.01
CA ALA A 181 -57.21 -3.30 -12.07
C ALA A 181 -56.07 -4.09 -12.73
N TYR A 182 -56.29 -4.64 -13.93
CA TYR A 182 -55.24 -5.33 -14.70
C TYR A 182 -54.10 -4.38 -15.10
N THR A 183 -54.43 -3.16 -15.52
CA THR A 183 -53.44 -2.13 -15.88
C THR A 183 -52.60 -1.70 -14.67
N VAL A 184 -53.23 -1.51 -13.50
CA VAL A 184 -52.53 -1.19 -12.25
C VAL A 184 -51.65 -2.36 -11.80
N PHE A 185 -52.15 -3.60 -11.86
CA PHE A 185 -51.39 -4.80 -11.51
C PHE A 185 -50.16 -4.98 -12.42
N THR A 186 -50.32 -4.89 -13.73
CA THR A 186 -49.21 -5.00 -14.69
C THR A 186 -48.20 -3.87 -14.54
N ALA A 187 -48.64 -2.63 -14.31
CA ALA A 187 -47.76 -1.50 -14.02
C ALA A 187 -46.96 -1.73 -12.72
N LEU A 188 -47.61 -2.17 -11.65
CA LEU A 188 -46.94 -2.49 -10.39
C LEU A 188 -45.94 -3.63 -10.56
N LEU A 189 -46.29 -4.69 -11.28
CA LEU A 189 -45.42 -5.82 -11.59
C LEU A 189 -44.17 -5.38 -12.37
N HIS A 190 -44.32 -4.54 -13.40
CA HIS A 190 -43.17 -4.04 -14.16
C HIS A 190 -42.33 -3.03 -13.35
N CYS A 191 -42.94 -2.15 -12.57
CA CYS A 191 -42.21 -1.21 -11.73
C CYS A 191 -41.42 -1.90 -10.62
N THR A 192 -42.04 -2.85 -9.92
CA THR A 192 -41.42 -3.54 -8.77
C THR A 192 -40.54 -4.72 -9.17
N GLY A 193 -40.92 -5.47 -10.20
CA GLY A 193 -40.20 -6.65 -10.67
C GLY A 193 -39.09 -6.36 -11.67
N PHE A 194 -39.26 -5.33 -12.53
CA PHE A 194 -38.29 -5.02 -13.59
C PHE A 194 -37.53 -3.72 -13.33
N LEU A 195 -38.20 -2.57 -13.17
CA LEU A 195 -37.51 -1.27 -13.04
C LEU A 195 -36.70 -1.18 -11.75
N LEU A 196 -37.25 -1.64 -10.63
CA LEU A 196 -36.53 -1.66 -9.35
C LEU A 196 -35.33 -2.61 -9.40
N CYS A 197 -35.50 -3.83 -9.94
CA CYS A 197 -34.40 -4.78 -10.11
C CYS A 197 -33.30 -4.22 -11.02
N LEU A 198 -33.68 -3.54 -12.11
CA LEU A 198 -32.75 -2.86 -13.00
C LEU A 198 -31.99 -1.74 -12.28
N ALA A 199 -32.67 -0.90 -11.49
CA ALA A 199 -32.03 0.15 -10.71
C ALA A 199 -31.05 -0.41 -9.67
N VAL A 200 -31.43 -1.49 -8.97
CA VAL A 200 -30.54 -2.18 -8.02
C VAL A 200 -29.30 -2.71 -8.72
N MET A 201 -29.48 -3.40 -9.86
CA MET A 201 -28.37 -3.93 -10.64
C MET A 201 -27.45 -2.81 -11.16
N THR A 202 -27.99 -1.75 -11.75
CA THR A 202 -27.18 -0.65 -12.29
C THR A 202 -26.41 0.06 -11.19
N LEU A 203 -27.02 0.33 -10.04
CA LEU A 203 -26.33 0.94 -8.89
C LEU A 203 -25.26 0.02 -8.31
N ALA A 204 -25.54 -1.28 -8.15
CA ALA A 204 -24.57 -2.24 -7.65
C ALA A 204 -23.35 -2.33 -8.58
N TYR A 205 -23.57 -2.54 -9.88
CA TYR A 205 -22.48 -2.66 -10.86
C TYR A 205 -21.75 -1.34 -11.11
N PHE A 206 -22.43 -0.19 -11.09
CA PHE A 206 -21.77 1.12 -11.21
C PHE A 206 -20.78 1.34 -10.06
N ASN A 207 -21.19 1.03 -8.83
CA ASN A 207 -20.31 1.17 -7.67
C ASN A 207 -19.16 0.14 -7.68
N ILE A 208 -19.42 -1.11 -8.09
CA ILE A 208 -18.37 -2.13 -8.27
C ILE A 208 -17.37 -1.68 -9.34
N LEU A 209 -17.84 -1.20 -10.49
CA LEU A 209 -16.99 -0.71 -11.57
C LEU A 209 -16.19 0.52 -11.18
N ARG A 210 -16.76 1.43 -10.39
CA ARG A 210 -16.02 2.59 -9.87
C ARG A 210 -14.86 2.15 -8.98
N VAL A 211 -15.12 1.22 -8.05
CA VAL A 211 -14.08 0.64 -7.19
C VAL A 211 -13.06 -0.14 -8.03
N ALA A 212 -13.50 -0.95 -8.98
CA ALA A 212 -12.62 -1.67 -9.89
C ALA A 212 -11.79 -0.74 -10.78
N GLN A 213 -12.33 0.39 -11.24
CA GLN A 213 -11.59 1.42 -11.97
C GLN A 213 -10.57 2.12 -11.07
N ASP A 214 -10.90 2.38 -9.81
CA ASP A 214 -9.97 2.95 -8.84
C ASP A 214 -8.86 1.95 -8.45
N HIS A 215 -9.11 0.64 -8.55
CA HIS A 215 -8.10 -0.42 -8.40
C HIS A 215 -7.30 -0.70 -9.69
N CYS A 216 -7.92 -0.65 -10.87
CA CYS A 216 -7.25 -0.82 -12.16
C CYS A 216 -6.36 0.38 -12.51
N LYS A 217 -6.76 1.60 -12.14
CA LYS A 217 -5.90 2.79 -12.20
C LYS A 217 -4.64 2.66 -11.34
N LYS A 218 -4.64 1.73 -10.37
CA LYS A 218 -3.47 1.41 -9.53
C LYS A 218 -2.65 0.22 -10.04
N ILE A 219 -3.07 -0.51 -11.08
CA ILE A 219 -2.44 -1.79 -11.47
C ILE A 219 -1.97 -1.86 -12.93
N ASP A 220 -2.56 -1.14 -13.91
CA ASP A 220 -2.06 -1.20 -15.29
C ASP A 220 -2.15 0.13 -16.03
N LEU A 221 -1.01 0.82 -16.16
CA LEU A 221 -0.80 1.93 -17.10
C LEU A 221 -0.23 1.42 -18.45
N ILE A 222 -0.55 0.19 -18.89
CA ILE A 222 -0.11 -0.33 -20.20
C ILE A 222 -1.20 -1.24 -20.79
N THR A 223 -2.40 -0.70 -21.12
CA THR A 223 -3.36 -1.28 -22.11
C THR A 223 -4.67 -0.47 -22.26
N MET A 224 -4.66 0.84 -22.00
CA MET A 224 -5.87 1.68 -22.15
C MET A 224 -5.70 2.78 -23.19
N GLN A 225 -5.24 2.41 -24.39
CA GLN A 225 -5.36 3.27 -25.59
C GLN A 225 -6.16 2.64 -26.73
N THR A 226 -6.83 1.49 -26.51
CA THR A 226 -7.62 0.81 -27.57
C THR A 226 -9.09 0.51 -27.21
N LEU A 227 -9.57 0.80 -26.00
CA LEU A 227 -10.96 0.48 -25.60
C LEU A 227 -11.80 1.66 -25.07
N LEU A 228 -11.29 2.90 -25.13
CA LEU A 228 -12.06 4.11 -24.84
C LEU A 228 -12.59 4.76 -26.12
N ARG A 229 -13.59 4.12 -26.74
CA ARG A 229 -14.51 4.81 -27.65
C ARG A 229 -15.86 4.09 -27.71
N VAL A 230 -16.59 4.11 -26.60
CA VAL A 230 -18.05 4.03 -26.62
C VAL A 230 -18.57 5.12 -25.69
N ASP A 231 -18.77 6.30 -26.25
CA ASP A 231 -19.59 7.36 -25.64
C ASP A 231 -21.00 6.81 -25.44
N ILE A 232 -21.43 6.65 -24.18
CA ILE A 232 -22.84 6.47 -23.85
C ILE A 232 -23.47 7.87 -23.87
N ASN A 233 -24.07 8.19 -25.00
CA ASN A 233 -24.86 9.39 -25.22
C ASN A 233 -26.19 9.27 -24.42
N PRO A 234 -26.52 10.19 -23.50
CA PRO A 234 -27.78 10.15 -22.77
C PRO A 234 -28.87 10.82 -23.60
N ARG A 235 -29.32 10.15 -24.66
CA ARG A 235 -30.53 10.50 -25.39
C ARG A 235 -31.20 9.25 -25.93
N LEU A 236 -32.17 8.73 -25.18
CA LEU A 236 -33.39 8.09 -25.72
C LEU A 236 -34.39 8.00 -24.55
N MET A 237 -35.20 9.04 -24.32
CA MET A 237 -36.53 9.23 -24.93
C MET A 237 -37.62 8.52 -24.09
N GLU A 238 -38.27 9.33 -23.24
CA GLU A 238 -39.70 9.19 -22.96
C GLU A 238 -40.44 9.00 -24.28
N LEU A 239 -41.28 7.97 -24.37
CA LEU A 239 -42.57 8.05 -25.04
C LEU A 239 -43.37 6.78 -24.75
N THR A 240 -44.29 6.90 -23.79
CA THR A 240 -45.54 6.15 -23.81
C THR A 240 -46.30 6.52 -25.07
N LEU A 241 -46.60 5.54 -25.92
CA LEU A 241 -47.68 5.61 -26.90
C LEU A 241 -48.12 4.18 -27.22
N ASN A 242 -49.44 3.97 -27.18
CA ASN A 242 -50.10 2.74 -27.63
C ASN A 242 -49.66 2.41 -29.06
N VAL A 243 -48.80 1.40 -29.19
CA VAL A 243 -48.42 0.82 -30.49
C VAL A 243 -49.12 -0.53 -30.61
N HIS A 244 -49.88 -0.73 -31.68
CA HIS A 244 -50.35 -2.06 -32.07
C HIS A 244 -49.14 -2.91 -32.42
N VAL A 245 -48.72 -3.77 -31.49
CA VAL A 245 -47.58 -4.68 -31.67
C VAL A 245 -48.01 -5.78 -32.64
N HIS A 246 -47.46 -5.75 -33.86
CA HIS A 246 -47.64 -6.85 -34.82
C HIS A 246 -47.17 -8.16 -34.17
N SER A 247 -47.89 -9.27 -34.37
CA SER A 247 -47.64 -10.57 -33.72
C SER A 247 -46.16 -11.02 -33.76
N TYR A 248 -45.45 -10.73 -34.86
CA TYR A 248 -44.02 -11.02 -35.01
C TYR A 248 -43.12 -10.31 -33.99
N TRP A 249 -43.44 -9.07 -33.60
CA TRP A 249 -42.68 -8.32 -32.59
C TRP A 249 -42.89 -8.89 -31.18
N GLY A 250 -44.09 -9.37 -30.87
CA GLY A 250 -44.37 -10.06 -29.61
C GLY A 250 -43.64 -11.40 -29.50
N ILE A 251 -43.68 -12.22 -30.55
CA ILE A 251 -42.92 -13.49 -30.64
C ILE A 251 -41.41 -13.23 -30.49
N THR A 252 -40.88 -12.22 -31.18
CA THR A 252 -39.47 -11.82 -31.08
C THR A 252 -39.07 -11.44 -29.65
N THR A 253 -39.93 -10.69 -28.95
CA THR A 253 -39.70 -10.27 -27.56
C THR A 253 -39.64 -11.47 -26.61
N LYS A 254 -40.50 -12.48 -26.81
CA LYS A 254 -40.45 -13.74 -26.02
C LYS A 254 -39.20 -14.56 -26.31
N CYS A 255 -38.79 -14.66 -27.58
CA CYS A 255 -37.54 -15.30 -27.97
C CYS A 255 -36.32 -14.67 -27.28
N LEU A 256 -36.27 -13.34 -27.18
CA LEU A 256 -35.21 -12.62 -26.46
C LEU A 256 -35.23 -12.88 -24.94
N ALA A 257 -36.42 -12.98 -24.33
CA ALA A 257 -36.55 -13.33 -22.92
C ALA A 257 -36.04 -14.76 -22.63
N TYR A 258 -36.30 -15.72 -23.51
CA TYR A 258 -35.76 -17.07 -23.39
C TYR A 258 -34.25 -17.15 -23.65
N ALA A 259 -33.73 -16.34 -24.57
CA ALA A 259 -32.30 -16.25 -24.83
C ALA A 259 -31.52 -15.81 -23.58
N LYS A 260 -32.08 -14.88 -22.80
CA LYS A 260 -31.50 -14.44 -21.52
C LYS A 260 -31.33 -15.59 -20.52
N ALA A 261 -32.34 -16.46 -20.39
CA ALA A 261 -32.27 -17.64 -19.51
C ALA A 261 -31.18 -18.64 -19.93
N ALA A 262 -30.77 -18.63 -21.21
CA ALA A 262 -29.68 -19.46 -21.72
C ALA A 262 -28.30 -18.84 -21.47
N THR A 263 -28.17 -17.51 -21.52
CA THR A 263 -26.88 -16.79 -21.48
C THR A 263 -26.38 -16.47 -20.07
N ASP A 264 -27.27 -16.11 -19.14
CA ASP A 264 -26.88 -15.61 -17.80
C ASP A 264 -25.97 -16.59 -17.00
N PRO A 265 -26.22 -17.91 -16.97
CA PRO A 265 -25.36 -18.88 -16.28
C PRO A 265 -24.10 -19.26 -17.07
N PHE A 266 -24.17 -19.23 -18.41
CA PHE A 266 -23.03 -19.52 -19.27
C PHE A 266 -21.96 -18.43 -19.13
N VAL A 267 -22.35 -17.16 -19.14
CA VAL A 267 -21.44 -16.02 -18.90
C VAL A 267 -20.88 -16.07 -17.47
N TYR A 268 -21.72 -16.39 -16.47
CA TYR A 268 -21.28 -16.49 -15.08
C TYR A 268 -20.27 -17.62 -14.83
N SER A 269 -20.46 -18.80 -15.44
CA SER A 269 -19.56 -19.95 -15.31
C SER A 269 -18.25 -19.79 -16.08
N LEU A 270 -18.26 -19.09 -17.22
CA LEU A 270 -17.05 -18.83 -18.00
C LEU A 270 -16.11 -17.82 -17.33
N LEU A 271 -16.63 -16.89 -16.53
CA LEU A 271 -15.87 -15.80 -15.92
C LEU A 271 -15.21 -16.16 -14.58
N ARG A 272 -15.54 -17.31 -13.95
CA ARG A 272 -14.97 -17.73 -12.66
C ARG A 272 -14.09 -18.98 -12.78
N GLN A 273 -12.82 -18.83 -12.40
CA GLN A 273 -11.79 -19.87 -12.48
C GLN A 273 -12.16 -21.17 -11.74
N GLN A 274 -12.89 -21.06 -10.61
CA GLN A 274 -13.35 -22.21 -9.82
C GLN A 274 -14.30 -23.15 -10.61
N TYR A 275 -15.21 -22.60 -11.42
CA TYR A 275 -16.12 -23.40 -12.26
C TYR A 275 -15.38 -24.03 -13.45
N GLN A 276 -14.42 -23.30 -14.04
CA GLN A 276 -13.57 -23.81 -15.11
C GLN A 276 -12.73 -25.02 -14.68
N GLN A 277 -12.13 -24.97 -13.48
CA GLN A 277 -11.32 -26.07 -12.93
C GLN A 277 -12.16 -27.32 -12.67
N VAL A 278 -13.37 -27.17 -12.13
CA VAL A 278 -14.28 -28.29 -11.87
C VAL A 278 -14.81 -28.89 -13.18
N LEU A 279 -15.17 -28.06 -14.17
CA LEU A 279 -15.58 -28.52 -15.50
C LEU A 279 -14.45 -29.28 -16.20
N ALA A 280 -13.23 -28.76 -16.18
CA ALA A 280 -12.07 -29.44 -16.76
C ALA A 280 -11.82 -30.81 -16.11
N GLY A 281 -11.91 -30.89 -14.78
CA GLY A 281 -11.75 -32.15 -14.04
C GLY A 281 -12.87 -33.17 -14.29
N ILE A 282 -14.11 -32.72 -14.46
CA ILE A 282 -15.24 -33.60 -14.83
C ILE A 282 -15.07 -34.10 -16.26
N THR A 283 -14.66 -33.22 -17.19
CA THR A 283 -14.43 -33.58 -18.59
C THR A 283 -13.31 -34.60 -18.71
N ASP A 284 -12.23 -34.46 -17.93
CA ASP A 284 -11.12 -35.43 -17.90
C ASP A 284 -11.54 -36.78 -17.29
N ARG A 285 -12.42 -36.78 -16.28
CA ARG A 285 -13.01 -38.01 -15.71
C ARG A 285 -13.97 -38.72 -16.67
N ILE A 286 -14.73 -37.97 -17.45
CA ILE A 286 -15.65 -38.52 -18.47
C ILE A 286 -14.82 -39.09 -19.64
N LYS A 287 -13.76 -38.38 -20.07
CA LYS A 287 -12.89 -38.82 -21.16
C LYS A 287 -12.05 -40.07 -20.81
N ARG A 288 -11.80 -40.32 -19.52
CA ARG A 288 -11.18 -41.57 -19.02
C ARG A 288 -12.16 -42.74 -18.89
N ARG A 289 -13.46 -42.55 -19.10
CA ARG A 289 -14.47 -43.62 -19.09
C ARG A 289 -15.00 -43.87 -20.50
N ASP A 290 -14.36 -44.78 -21.21
CA ASP A 290 -14.96 -45.52 -22.32
C ASP A 290 -14.59 -47.02 -22.17
N PRO A 291 -15.35 -47.95 -22.78
CA PRO A 291 -16.10 -48.93 -21.99
C PRO A 291 -15.72 -50.37 -22.35
N HIS A 292 -14.95 -51.07 -21.50
CA HIS A 292 -14.90 -52.53 -21.49
C HIS A 292 -14.52 -53.08 -20.11
N SER A 293 -15.54 -53.53 -19.38
CA SER A 293 -15.60 -54.78 -18.59
C SER A 293 -16.50 -54.59 -17.36
N LEU A 294 -17.77 -54.98 -17.53
CA LEU A 294 -18.62 -55.40 -16.42
C LEU A 294 -18.16 -56.78 -15.97
N SER A 295 -17.78 -56.93 -14.70
CA SER A 295 -18.17 -58.09 -13.87
C SER A 295 -17.68 -57.91 -12.43
N GLY A 296 -18.59 -58.02 -11.47
CA GLY A 296 -18.34 -58.84 -10.29
C GLY A 296 -17.92 -58.17 -8.98
N ASN A 297 -18.94 -57.84 -8.19
CA ASN A 297 -19.06 -58.06 -6.75
C ASN A 297 -18.14 -57.35 -5.74
N SER A 298 -18.83 -56.50 -4.97
CA SER A 298 -18.61 -56.19 -3.56
C SER A 298 -18.19 -57.37 -2.67
N THR A 299 -17.23 -57.16 -1.78
CA THR A 299 -17.31 -57.53 -0.34
C THR A 299 -16.16 -56.94 0.47
N SER A 300 -16.51 -56.56 1.70
CA SER A 300 -15.64 -56.13 2.79
C SER A 300 -14.63 -57.20 3.21
N GLY A 301 -13.42 -56.79 3.61
CA GLY A 301 -12.49 -57.70 4.28
C GLY A 301 -11.14 -57.06 4.61
N THR A 302 -10.92 -56.84 5.90
CA THR A 302 -9.62 -56.63 6.56
C THR A 302 -8.65 -57.78 6.28
N ALA A 303 -7.38 -57.47 6.01
CA ALA A 303 -6.17 -58.07 6.62
C ALA A 303 -4.92 -58.01 5.71
N GLN A 304 -3.82 -57.57 6.31
CA GLN A 304 -2.41 -57.98 6.14
C GLN A 304 -1.99 -58.76 4.87
N GLY A 305 -0.90 -58.27 4.25
CA GLY A 305 0.12 -59.16 3.68
C GLY A 305 0.87 -58.64 2.46
N GLN A 306 2.19 -58.51 2.64
CA GLN A 306 3.25 -58.77 1.64
C GLN A 306 3.48 -57.74 0.53
N CYS A 307 4.58 -57.00 0.67
CA CYS A 307 5.28 -56.36 -0.43
C CYS A 307 5.78 -57.44 -1.39
N SER A 308 5.22 -57.45 -2.60
CA SER A 308 5.82 -58.12 -3.75
C SER A 308 6.71 -57.11 -4.44
N ASP A 309 8.01 -57.42 -4.51
CA ASP A 309 9.00 -56.69 -5.29
C ASP A 309 8.61 -56.72 -6.77
N ASN A 310 7.94 -55.66 -7.24
CA ASN A 310 7.92 -55.34 -8.65
C ASN A 310 9.12 -54.42 -8.91
N ALA A 311 10.19 -55.03 -9.43
CA ALA A 311 11.33 -54.32 -10.00
C ALA A 311 10.83 -53.29 -11.02
N ALA A 312 10.81 -52.02 -10.59
CA ALA A 312 10.62 -50.90 -11.49
C ALA A 312 11.81 -50.86 -12.43
N VAL A 313 11.53 -50.78 -13.73
CA VAL A 313 12.51 -50.49 -14.77
C VAL A 313 13.20 -49.18 -14.39
N GLU A 314 14.44 -49.23 -13.89
CA GLU A 314 15.28 -48.05 -13.66
C GLU A 314 15.64 -47.43 -15.02
N GLU A 315 14.83 -46.49 -15.49
CA GLU A 315 15.30 -45.51 -16.45
C GLU A 315 16.43 -44.71 -15.79
N LYS A 316 17.64 -44.75 -16.37
CA LYS A 316 18.77 -44.00 -15.85
C LYS A 316 18.44 -42.50 -15.91
N PRO A 317 18.59 -41.75 -14.80
CA PRO A 317 18.28 -40.33 -14.78
C PRO A 317 19.25 -39.58 -15.71
N THR A 318 18.71 -38.72 -16.56
CA THR A 318 19.47 -37.94 -17.57
C THR A 318 19.41 -36.45 -17.23
N CYS A 319 20.49 -35.69 -17.52
CA CYS A 319 20.50 -34.26 -17.27
C CYS A 319 19.51 -33.51 -18.19
N THR A 320 18.55 -32.78 -17.62
CA THR A 320 17.59 -31.91 -18.31
C THR A 320 17.99 -30.44 -18.20
N GLU A 321 17.38 -29.56 -19.00
CA GLU A 321 17.56 -28.11 -18.82
C GLU A 321 16.89 -27.62 -17.54
N LEU A 322 17.51 -26.62 -16.92
CA LEU A 322 16.97 -25.93 -15.75
C LEU A 322 15.86 -24.99 -16.22
N ASN A 323 14.61 -25.42 -16.01
CA ASN A 323 13.43 -24.61 -16.25
C ASN A 323 12.59 -24.61 -14.98
N LEU A 324 12.98 -23.81 -13.99
CA LEU A 324 12.25 -23.62 -12.75
C LEU A 324 12.16 -22.12 -12.55
N GLY A 325 10.98 -21.53 -12.76
CA GLY A 325 10.82 -20.07 -12.87
C GLY A 325 11.58 -19.26 -11.82
N TYR A 326 11.55 -19.70 -10.56
CA TYR A 326 12.21 -19.05 -9.43
C TYR A 326 13.73 -19.32 -9.32
N CYS A 327 14.21 -20.42 -9.90
CA CYS A 327 15.59 -20.90 -9.85
C CYS A 327 16.34 -20.78 -11.19
N ASN A 328 15.82 -20.06 -12.18
CA ASN A 328 16.46 -19.96 -13.51
C ASN A 328 17.79 -19.18 -13.52
N ASN A 329 18.05 -18.33 -12.52
CA ASN A 329 19.25 -17.48 -12.43
C ASN A 329 20.42 -18.12 -11.66
N MET A 330 20.76 -19.37 -11.95
CA MET A 330 21.91 -20.09 -11.34
C MET A 330 23.12 -20.08 -12.29
N ASP A 331 24.34 -20.31 -11.77
CA ASP A 331 25.58 -20.39 -12.56
C ASP A 331 25.68 -21.66 -13.45
N TYR A 332 24.61 -22.43 -13.57
CA TYR A 332 24.51 -23.63 -14.40
C TYR A 332 23.13 -23.73 -15.05
N THR A 333 23.08 -24.36 -16.22
CA THR A 333 21.87 -24.45 -17.05
C THR A 333 21.23 -25.84 -17.09
N ARG A 334 21.87 -26.86 -16.47
CA ARG A 334 21.40 -28.25 -16.49
C ARG A 334 21.20 -28.80 -15.08
N THR A 335 20.06 -29.44 -14.88
CA THR A 335 19.63 -30.13 -13.65
C THR A 335 19.29 -31.59 -13.95
N ILE A 336 18.88 -32.38 -12.96
CA ILE A 336 18.54 -33.79 -13.11
C ILE A 336 17.42 -34.18 -12.14
N TYR A 337 16.57 -35.09 -12.59
CA TYR A 337 15.52 -35.70 -11.79
C TYR A 337 15.74 -37.23 -11.71
N PRO A 338 15.53 -37.87 -10.55
CA PRO A 338 15.09 -37.25 -9.30
C PRO A 338 16.15 -36.32 -8.68
N ASN A 339 15.71 -35.18 -8.15
CA ASN A 339 16.60 -34.20 -7.51
C ASN A 339 17.06 -34.69 -6.12
N ILE A 340 17.83 -33.88 -5.37
CA ILE A 340 18.34 -34.24 -4.03
C ILE A 340 17.21 -34.53 -3.03
N LEU A 341 16.02 -33.92 -3.22
CA LEU A 341 14.84 -34.12 -2.38
C LEU A 341 13.95 -35.29 -2.85
N GLY A 342 14.26 -35.92 -3.98
CA GLY A 342 13.53 -37.06 -4.52
C GLY A 342 12.35 -36.71 -5.43
N HIS A 343 12.17 -35.45 -5.81
CA HIS A 343 11.16 -35.05 -6.80
C HIS A 343 11.50 -35.65 -8.16
N ARG A 344 10.56 -36.37 -8.79
CA ARG A 344 10.82 -37.16 -10.01
C ARG A 344 10.68 -36.38 -11.30
N THR A 345 9.97 -35.24 -11.27
CA THR A 345 9.74 -34.38 -12.42
C THR A 345 9.85 -32.91 -12.02
N GLN A 346 9.98 -32.03 -13.02
CA GLN A 346 9.92 -30.57 -12.81
C GLN A 346 8.60 -30.14 -12.17
N LEU A 347 7.47 -30.68 -12.62
CA LEU A 347 6.15 -30.34 -12.09
C LEU A 347 6.00 -30.77 -10.62
N ASP A 348 6.59 -31.89 -10.24
CA ASP A 348 6.62 -32.34 -8.84
C ASP A 348 7.47 -31.40 -7.97
N ALA A 349 8.57 -30.85 -8.52
CA ALA A 349 9.39 -29.89 -7.81
C ALA A 349 8.71 -28.51 -7.68
N GLU A 350 8.02 -28.02 -8.71
CA GLU A 350 7.28 -26.75 -8.67
C GLU A 350 6.07 -26.77 -7.73
N SER A 351 5.38 -27.91 -7.66
CA SER A 351 4.25 -28.13 -6.75
C SER A 351 4.68 -28.58 -5.35
N GLY A 352 5.97 -28.81 -5.13
CA GLY A 352 6.56 -29.23 -3.85
C GLY A 352 6.47 -28.16 -2.77
N ALA A 353 6.34 -28.60 -1.51
CA ALA A 353 6.25 -27.71 -0.37
C ALA A 353 7.54 -26.89 -0.18
N GLU A 354 8.69 -27.43 -0.57
CA GLU A 354 10.02 -26.83 -0.46
C GLU A 354 10.21 -25.67 -1.44
N TYR A 355 9.67 -25.79 -2.67
CA TYR A 355 9.70 -24.72 -3.66
C TYR A 355 8.82 -23.54 -3.23
N LEU A 356 7.62 -23.83 -2.72
CA LEU A 356 6.74 -22.82 -2.10
C LEU A 356 7.38 -22.20 -0.85
N LEU A 357 7.98 -23.00 0.02
CA LEU A 357 8.61 -22.51 1.23
C LEU A 357 9.80 -21.58 0.91
N LEU A 358 10.61 -21.92 -0.10
CA LEU A 358 11.73 -21.08 -0.52
C LEU A 358 11.27 -19.73 -1.10
N THR A 359 10.19 -19.71 -1.89
CA THR A 359 9.62 -18.46 -2.44
C THR A 359 9.02 -17.57 -1.35
N VAL A 360 8.35 -18.16 -0.36
CA VAL A 360 7.79 -17.44 0.79
C VAL A 360 8.88 -16.89 1.70
N ILE A 361 9.90 -17.70 2.03
CA ILE A 361 11.05 -17.28 2.86
C ILE A 361 11.74 -16.06 2.25
N HIS A 362 11.98 -16.06 0.95
CA HIS A 362 12.61 -14.92 0.28
C HIS A 362 11.82 -13.63 0.43
N GLY A 363 10.49 -13.70 0.40
CA GLY A 363 9.62 -12.54 0.66
C GLY A 363 9.58 -12.11 2.13
N LEU A 364 9.66 -13.07 3.07
CA LEU A 364 9.61 -12.79 4.51
C LEU A 364 10.91 -12.22 5.08
N LEU A 365 12.05 -12.56 4.49
CA LEU A 365 13.36 -12.14 5.00
C LEU A 365 13.74 -10.70 4.66
N ASN A 366 12.85 -9.89 4.06
CA ASN A 366 13.02 -8.45 3.80
C ASN A 366 14.40 -8.06 3.19
N GLY A 367 15.02 -8.96 2.43
CA GLY A 367 16.34 -8.78 1.83
C GLY A 367 17.55 -9.03 2.74
N GLU A 368 17.39 -9.40 4.01
CA GLU A 368 18.51 -9.62 4.96
C GLU A 368 19.41 -10.81 4.59
N CYS A 369 18.87 -11.79 3.86
CA CYS A 369 19.55 -13.04 3.47
C CYS A 369 19.49 -13.33 1.95
N SER A 370 18.98 -12.37 1.17
CA SER A 370 18.92 -12.46 -0.30
C SER A 370 20.14 -11.76 -0.90
N PRO A 371 20.82 -12.32 -1.92
CA PRO A 371 20.48 -13.49 -2.73
C PRO A 371 20.95 -14.87 -2.19
N ASP A 372 21.68 -14.92 -1.07
CA ASP A 372 22.40 -16.12 -0.63
C ASP A 372 21.49 -17.31 -0.32
N ILE A 373 20.39 -17.11 0.43
CA ILE A 373 19.45 -18.19 0.77
C ILE A 373 18.70 -18.74 -0.44
N ARG A 374 18.41 -17.88 -1.42
CA ARG A 374 17.73 -18.27 -2.67
C ARG A 374 18.62 -19.19 -3.48
N LEU A 375 19.88 -18.81 -3.69
CA LEU A 375 20.83 -19.60 -4.48
C LEU A 375 21.15 -20.93 -3.81
N VAL A 376 21.36 -20.94 -2.49
CA VAL A 376 21.60 -22.17 -1.74
C VAL A 376 20.36 -23.07 -1.74
N GLY A 377 19.14 -22.53 -1.56
CA GLY A 377 17.91 -23.31 -1.67
C GLY A 377 17.66 -23.89 -3.06
N CYS A 378 17.86 -23.10 -4.10
CA CYS A 378 17.77 -23.55 -5.49
C CYS A 378 18.81 -24.63 -5.82
N SER A 379 20.00 -24.60 -5.20
CA SER A 379 21.04 -25.62 -5.37
C SER A 379 20.64 -27.01 -4.85
N VAL A 380 19.70 -27.07 -3.90
CA VAL A 380 19.14 -28.33 -3.37
C VAL A 380 17.94 -28.78 -4.20
N LEU A 381 17.06 -27.86 -4.57
CA LEU A 381 15.86 -28.14 -5.38
C LEU A 381 16.18 -28.53 -6.82
N ALA A 382 17.19 -27.89 -7.41
CA ALA A 382 17.59 -28.07 -8.78
C ALA A 382 19.11 -28.21 -8.88
N PRO A 383 19.68 -29.33 -8.40
CA PRO A 383 21.11 -29.50 -8.27
C PRO A 383 21.81 -29.50 -9.63
N ARG A 384 23.05 -29.02 -9.66
CA ARG A 384 23.87 -29.03 -10.88
C ARG A 384 24.07 -30.47 -11.36
N CYS A 385 23.76 -30.71 -12.64
CA CYS A 385 24.04 -31.99 -13.28
C CYS A 385 25.34 -31.93 -14.10
N HIS A 386 26.22 -32.91 -13.91
CA HIS A 386 27.43 -33.07 -14.72
C HIS A 386 27.64 -34.55 -15.06
N ALA A 387 27.77 -34.87 -16.35
CA ALA A 387 27.94 -36.24 -16.86
C ALA A 387 26.86 -37.22 -16.34
N ASP A 388 25.59 -36.80 -16.38
CA ASP A 388 24.42 -37.56 -15.90
C ASP A 388 24.52 -38.00 -14.42
N ARG A 389 25.27 -37.23 -13.62
CA ARG A 389 25.36 -37.38 -12.17
C ARG A 389 24.99 -36.07 -11.47
N VAL A 390 24.31 -36.21 -10.33
CA VAL A 390 24.01 -35.11 -9.41
C VAL A 390 25.30 -34.64 -8.74
N ALA A 391 25.63 -33.36 -8.84
CA ALA A 391 26.61 -32.72 -7.99
C ALA A 391 25.92 -32.08 -6.78
N LYS A 392 26.38 -32.37 -5.57
CA LYS A 392 25.82 -31.80 -4.34
C LYS A 392 26.46 -30.45 -4.00
N PRO A 393 25.72 -29.50 -3.42
CA PRO A 393 26.28 -28.25 -2.91
C PRO A 393 27.19 -28.49 -1.69
N CYS A 394 28.16 -27.60 -1.47
CA CYS A 394 29.13 -27.72 -0.38
C CYS A 394 28.54 -27.45 1.01
N ARG A 395 28.85 -28.34 1.97
CA ARG A 395 28.41 -28.22 3.38
C ARG A 395 28.91 -26.92 4.03
N SER A 396 30.15 -26.53 3.76
CA SER A 396 30.73 -25.29 4.29
C SER A 396 29.94 -24.04 3.88
N THR A 397 29.37 -24.02 2.67
CA THR A 397 28.55 -22.90 2.18
C THR A 397 27.21 -22.84 2.93
N CYS A 398 26.60 -24.00 3.20
CA CYS A 398 25.37 -24.08 3.99
C CYS A 398 25.59 -23.63 5.44
N GLU A 399 26.66 -24.09 6.09
CA GLU A 399 26.98 -23.71 7.48
C GLU A 399 27.34 -22.23 7.62
N GLU A 400 27.99 -21.64 6.60
CA GLU A 400 28.24 -20.20 6.52
C GLU A 400 26.93 -19.41 6.39
N LEU A 401 26.05 -19.81 5.47
CA LEU A 401 24.72 -19.21 5.32
C LEU A 401 23.90 -19.33 6.62
N GLN A 402 23.90 -20.50 7.24
CA GLN A 402 23.16 -20.75 8.47
C GLN A 402 23.64 -19.85 9.61
N ARG A 403 24.96 -19.67 9.78
CA ARG A 403 25.51 -18.75 10.78
C ARG A 403 25.11 -17.30 10.52
N ASN A 404 25.10 -16.86 9.26
CA ASN A 404 24.76 -15.49 8.90
C ASN A 404 23.26 -15.21 9.04
N CYS A 405 22.41 -16.17 8.68
CA CYS A 405 20.96 -16.01 8.60
C CYS A 405 20.18 -16.53 9.82
N ALA A 406 20.80 -17.28 10.73
CA ALA A 406 20.13 -17.85 11.90
C ALA A 406 19.41 -16.78 12.74
N HIS A 407 20.05 -15.62 12.96
CA HIS A 407 19.47 -14.52 13.74
C HIS A 407 18.18 -13.96 13.10
N THR A 408 18.11 -13.88 11.77
CA THR A 408 16.91 -13.43 11.07
C THR A 408 15.77 -14.45 11.23
N PHE A 409 16.06 -15.76 11.11
CA PHE A 409 15.06 -16.81 11.36
C PHE A 409 14.55 -16.80 12.81
N GLU A 410 15.42 -16.48 13.77
CA GLU A 410 15.04 -16.26 15.17
C GLU A 410 14.10 -15.05 15.33
N SER A 411 14.37 -13.94 14.62
CA SER A 411 13.55 -12.72 14.70
C SER A 411 12.10 -12.93 14.22
N ILE A 412 11.88 -13.88 13.30
CA ILE A 412 10.56 -14.22 12.76
C ILE A 412 9.95 -15.48 13.40
N ASN A 413 10.55 -16.01 14.47
CA ASN A 413 10.12 -17.23 15.18
C ASN A 413 9.96 -18.47 14.27
N MET A 414 10.76 -18.57 13.22
CA MET A 414 10.68 -19.66 12.25
C MET A 414 11.84 -20.64 12.44
N ALA A 415 11.55 -21.94 12.37
CA ALA A 415 12.60 -22.95 12.39
C ALA A 415 13.44 -22.92 11.10
N TRP A 416 14.71 -23.30 11.19
CA TRP A 416 15.57 -23.44 10.01
C TRP A 416 14.94 -24.44 9.03
N PRO A 417 14.84 -24.14 7.71
CA PRO A 417 14.15 -25.01 6.78
C PRO A 417 14.79 -26.40 6.70
N TYR A 418 13.99 -27.46 6.86
CA TYR A 418 14.52 -28.83 6.91
C TYR A 418 15.28 -29.24 5.64
N PHE A 419 14.87 -28.73 4.46
CA PHE A 419 15.53 -29.01 3.19
C PHE A 419 16.87 -28.26 3.03
N LEU A 420 17.22 -27.38 3.98
CA LEU A 420 18.52 -26.73 4.13
C LEU A 420 19.33 -27.32 5.30
N ASP A 421 19.05 -28.55 5.69
CA ASP A 421 19.88 -29.29 6.63
C ASP A 421 21.25 -29.59 6.01
N CYS A 422 22.28 -28.92 6.54
CA CYS A 422 23.65 -28.97 6.04
C CYS A 422 24.28 -30.37 6.14
N ASP A 423 23.82 -31.22 7.08
CA ASP A 423 24.35 -32.58 7.23
C ASP A 423 23.72 -33.57 6.24
N ARG A 424 22.48 -33.32 5.83
CA ARG A 424 21.68 -34.26 5.02
C ARG A 424 21.81 -34.03 3.52
N PHE A 425 21.80 -32.77 3.07
CA PHE A 425 21.65 -32.43 1.66
C PHE A 425 22.93 -31.87 1.01
N PHE A 426 23.96 -31.59 1.81
CA PHE A 426 25.22 -31.01 1.35
C PHE A 426 26.40 -31.97 1.56
N ALA A 427 27.37 -31.92 0.64
CA ALA A 427 28.53 -32.80 0.64
C ALA A 427 29.78 -32.10 1.20
N SER A 428 30.71 -32.89 1.74
CA SER A 428 32.03 -32.37 2.14
C SER A 428 32.90 -32.07 0.92
N LYS A 429 34.00 -31.33 1.10
CA LYS A 429 34.96 -31.08 0.00
C LYS A 429 35.62 -32.37 -0.51
N GLU A 430 35.75 -33.38 0.35
CA GLU A 430 36.36 -34.68 0.03
C GLU A 430 35.44 -35.56 -0.84
N GLU A 431 34.12 -35.38 -0.72
CA GLU A 431 33.09 -36.09 -1.49
C GLU A 431 32.85 -35.50 -2.89
N GLY A 432 33.45 -34.33 -3.19
CA GLY A 432 33.24 -33.60 -4.43
C GLY A 432 31.94 -32.78 -4.41
N CYS A 433 32.05 -31.52 -3.95
CA CYS A 433 30.93 -30.58 -3.85
C CYS A 433 31.15 -29.34 -4.73
N TYR A 434 30.08 -28.62 -5.06
CA TYR A 434 30.16 -27.31 -5.74
C TYR A 434 29.68 -26.18 -4.82
N ASP A 435 30.33 -25.01 -4.90
CA ASP A 435 29.89 -23.83 -4.15
C ASP A 435 28.87 -23.03 -4.99
N PRO A 436 27.58 -22.98 -4.61
CA PRO A 436 26.57 -22.21 -5.34
C PRO A 436 26.75 -20.69 -5.23
N LEU A 437 27.59 -20.20 -4.31
CA LEU A 437 27.87 -18.78 -4.13
C LEU A 437 29.16 -18.33 -4.82
N ALA A 438 29.89 -19.22 -5.50
CA ALA A 438 31.17 -18.90 -6.12
C ALA A 438 31.06 -17.76 -7.15
N GLY A 439 30.01 -17.73 -7.98
CA GLY A 439 29.80 -16.64 -8.94
C GLY A 439 29.50 -15.30 -8.28
N LEU A 440 28.77 -15.29 -7.16
CA LEU A 440 28.54 -14.08 -6.37
C LEU A 440 29.83 -13.60 -5.70
N LYS A 441 30.58 -14.51 -5.06
CA LYS A 441 31.86 -14.20 -4.41
C LYS A 441 32.88 -13.69 -5.43
N ALA A 442 32.95 -14.29 -6.63
CA ALA A 442 33.83 -13.84 -7.70
C ALA A 442 33.45 -12.46 -8.26
N ARG A 443 32.15 -12.13 -8.39
CA ARG A 443 31.69 -10.78 -8.79
C ARG A 443 32.01 -9.74 -7.72
N GLN A 444 31.84 -10.11 -6.44
CA GLN A 444 32.27 -9.27 -5.32
C GLN A 444 33.80 -9.10 -5.34
N GLU A 445 34.57 -10.17 -5.45
CA GLU A 445 36.04 -10.13 -5.51
C GLU A 445 36.57 -9.37 -6.73
N GLN A 446 35.94 -9.46 -7.91
CA GLN A 446 36.28 -8.63 -9.07
C GLN A 446 35.96 -7.15 -8.84
N SER A 447 34.89 -6.83 -8.10
CA SER A 447 34.63 -5.45 -7.65
C SER A 447 35.67 -4.97 -6.62
N TYR A 448 36.27 -5.89 -5.85
CA TYR A 448 37.35 -5.59 -4.90
C TYR A 448 38.75 -5.56 -5.55
N ALA A 449 38.96 -6.29 -6.64
CA ALA A 449 40.25 -6.41 -7.34
C ALA A 449 40.47 -5.34 -8.41
N SER A 450 39.41 -4.63 -8.84
CA SER A 450 39.51 -3.41 -9.67
C SER A 450 39.90 -2.16 -8.87
N LEU A 451 40.11 -2.29 -7.55
CA LEU A 451 40.63 -1.23 -6.68
C LEU A 451 42.17 -1.21 -6.76
N SER A 452 42.74 -0.12 -7.27
CA SER A 452 44.18 0.13 -7.18
C SER A 452 44.61 0.31 -5.71
N PRO A 453 45.84 -0.08 -5.32
CA PRO A 453 46.28 -0.07 -3.91
C PRO A 453 46.62 1.32 -3.34
N GLU A 454 46.39 2.41 -4.09
CA GLU A 454 46.78 3.76 -3.71
C GLU A 454 45.55 4.67 -3.62
N GLU A 455 44.81 4.61 -2.50
CA GLU A 455 44.14 5.75 -1.85
C GLU A 455 43.40 5.31 -0.56
N PRO A 456 43.25 6.19 0.45
CA PRO A 456 43.16 5.80 1.86
C PRO A 456 41.76 5.34 2.33
N SER A 457 41.76 4.25 3.13
CA SER A 457 40.84 3.73 4.17
C SER A 457 39.34 4.09 4.31
N THR A 458 38.68 4.87 3.45
CA THR A 458 37.22 5.07 3.55
C THR A 458 36.46 4.26 2.51
N ILE A 459 35.93 3.12 2.96
CA ILE A 459 35.08 2.14 2.26
C ILE A 459 33.66 2.72 2.04
N ILE A 460 33.53 3.89 1.41
CA ILE A 460 32.22 4.49 1.06
C ILE A 460 31.94 4.20 -0.41
N GLN A 461 30.81 3.53 -0.69
CA GLN A 461 30.36 3.24 -2.05
C GLN A 461 29.38 4.32 -2.52
N PHE A 462 29.71 4.99 -3.62
CA PHE A 462 28.92 6.07 -4.21
C PHE A 462 27.93 5.51 -5.26
N THR A 463 26.93 4.78 -4.78
CA THR A 463 25.85 4.22 -5.61
C THR A 463 24.50 4.54 -5.01
N TYR A 464 23.43 4.41 -5.79
CA TYR A 464 22.08 4.51 -5.25
C TYR A 464 21.74 3.33 -4.34
N THR A 465 20.94 3.61 -3.31
CA THR A 465 20.64 2.65 -2.24
C THR A 465 19.14 2.48 -2.08
N SER A 466 18.63 1.27 -2.29
CA SER A 466 17.23 0.93 -2.01
C SER A 466 16.91 1.14 -0.52
N ASN A 467 15.64 1.20 -0.13
CA ASN A 467 15.29 1.34 1.28
C ASN A 467 15.87 0.21 2.14
N ALA A 468 15.83 -1.04 1.67
CA ALA A 468 16.40 -2.18 2.39
C ALA A 468 17.92 -2.05 2.56
N GLN A 469 18.63 -1.63 1.50
CA GLN A 469 20.07 -1.38 1.56
C GLN A 469 20.40 -0.23 2.52
N MET A 470 19.68 0.89 2.45
CA MET A 470 19.84 2.02 3.36
C MET A 470 19.67 1.58 4.83
N TYR A 471 18.63 0.81 5.16
CA TYR A 471 18.42 0.30 6.52
C TYR A 471 19.58 -0.59 6.98
N SER A 472 20.04 -1.50 6.12
CA SER A 472 21.18 -2.36 6.41
C SER A 472 22.47 -1.55 6.63
N MET A 473 22.72 -0.54 5.80
CA MET A 473 23.89 0.33 5.91
C MET A 473 23.88 1.16 7.20
N LEU A 474 22.75 1.75 7.58
CA LEU A 474 22.63 2.53 8.81
C LEU A 474 22.79 1.63 10.04
N LYS A 475 22.11 0.47 10.08
CA LYS A 475 22.25 -0.51 11.18
C LYS A 475 23.69 -1.01 11.29
N ARG A 476 24.36 -1.31 10.16
CA ARG A 476 25.77 -1.73 10.14
C ARG A 476 26.72 -0.64 10.62
N THR A 477 26.48 0.60 10.22
CA THR A 477 27.26 1.77 10.66
C THR A 477 27.15 1.93 12.18
N ALA A 478 25.92 1.84 12.71
CA ALA A 478 25.68 1.89 14.15
C ALA A 478 26.31 0.71 14.91
N ALA A 479 26.24 -0.51 14.36
CA ALA A 479 26.90 -1.66 14.96
C ALA A 479 28.43 -1.51 15.01
N LYS A 480 29.04 -0.91 13.98
CA LYS A 480 30.49 -0.64 13.93
C LYS A 480 30.93 0.40 14.95
N CYS A 481 30.10 1.43 15.17
CA CYS A 481 30.38 2.55 16.07
C CYS A 481 29.38 2.62 17.24
N SER A 482 29.05 1.49 17.84
CA SER A 482 27.95 1.39 18.83
C SER A 482 28.15 2.21 20.11
N HIS A 483 29.39 2.55 20.43
CA HIS A 483 29.75 3.40 21.56
C HIS A 483 29.40 4.88 21.34
N ILE A 484 29.21 5.31 20.10
CA ILE A 484 28.93 6.71 19.74
C ILE A 484 27.71 6.86 18.84
N SER A 485 27.02 5.77 18.49
CA SER A 485 25.90 5.83 17.56
C SER A 485 24.84 4.79 17.85
N HIS A 486 23.60 5.15 17.54
CA HIS A 486 22.44 4.31 17.75
C HIS A 486 21.39 4.59 16.66
N VAL A 487 20.62 3.58 16.29
CA VAL A 487 19.64 3.67 15.21
C VAL A 487 18.26 3.40 15.79
N TYR A 488 17.31 4.27 15.47
CA TYR A 488 15.95 4.18 15.97
C TYR A 488 14.95 4.63 14.89
N SER A 489 13.72 4.13 14.98
CA SER A 489 12.62 4.53 14.10
C SER A 489 11.81 5.64 14.75
N ILE A 490 11.50 6.71 14.01
CA ILE A 490 10.63 7.80 14.50
C ILE A 490 9.14 7.57 14.18
N GLY A 491 8.85 6.56 13.36
CA GLY A 491 7.51 6.24 12.88
C GLY A 491 7.56 5.42 11.60
N ARG A 492 6.41 5.22 10.97
CA ARG A 492 6.29 4.49 9.70
C ARG A 492 5.66 5.35 8.63
N SER A 493 6.03 5.10 7.39
CA SER A 493 5.44 5.69 6.21
C SER A 493 4.04 5.16 5.95
N SER A 494 3.38 5.72 4.94
CA SER A 494 2.05 5.30 4.49
C SER A 494 2.00 3.83 4.05
N GLU A 495 3.08 3.30 3.49
CA GLU A 495 3.21 1.87 3.13
C GLU A 495 3.87 1.01 4.23
N GLY A 496 4.08 1.57 5.43
CA GLY A 496 4.60 0.83 6.59
C GLY A 496 6.12 0.70 6.65
N ARG A 497 6.88 1.47 5.86
CA ARG A 497 8.35 1.50 5.91
C ARG A 497 8.82 2.35 7.09
N ASP A 498 9.85 1.91 7.81
CA ASP A 498 10.36 2.65 8.98
C ASP A 498 11.06 3.95 8.56
N LEU A 499 10.71 5.07 9.20
CA LEU A 499 11.46 6.33 9.11
C LEU A 499 12.66 6.22 10.06
N LEU A 500 13.76 5.68 9.52
CA LEU A 500 14.93 5.32 10.30
C LEU A 500 15.89 6.51 10.46
N ALA A 501 16.15 6.89 11.71
CA ALA A 501 17.15 7.89 12.08
C ALA A 501 18.37 7.22 12.72
N ILE A 502 19.56 7.75 12.45
CA ILE A 502 20.80 7.40 13.16
C ILE A 502 21.25 8.61 13.99
N GLU A 503 21.54 8.38 15.27
CA GLU A 503 22.16 9.37 16.16
C GLU A 503 23.66 9.14 16.29
N PHE A 504 24.41 10.22 16.46
CA PHE A 504 25.82 10.24 16.84
C PHE A 504 26.02 11.19 18.03
N SER A 505 26.58 10.69 19.14
CA SER A 505 26.90 11.46 20.35
C SER A 505 27.97 10.73 21.17
N GLY A 506 28.62 11.40 22.13
CA GLY A 506 29.44 10.76 23.15
C GLY A 506 28.66 9.79 24.05
N ASN A 507 27.34 9.98 24.18
CA ASN A 507 26.44 9.13 24.96
C ASN A 507 25.10 8.89 24.22
N PRO A 508 25.08 8.01 23.21
CA PRO A 508 23.90 7.83 22.37
C PRO A 508 22.66 7.37 23.16
N GLY A 509 21.49 7.90 22.78
CA GLY A 509 20.20 7.56 23.39
C GLY A 509 19.77 8.44 24.57
N GLN A 510 20.67 9.28 25.10
CA GLN A 510 20.37 10.18 26.21
C GLN A 510 20.78 11.61 25.86
N HIS A 511 19.98 12.57 26.34
CA HIS A 511 20.33 13.98 26.27
C HIS A 511 21.30 14.32 27.40
N GLU A 512 22.40 15.00 27.10
CA GLU A 512 23.36 15.48 28.09
C GLU A 512 23.22 17.00 28.33
N LEU A 513 23.29 17.40 29.59
CA LEU A 513 23.17 18.80 29.99
C LEU A 513 24.16 19.69 29.22
N MET A 514 23.65 20.75 28.59
CA MET A 514 24.40 21.72 27.78
C MET A 514 24.95 21.18 26.44
N GLU A 515 24.65 19.93 26.08
CA GLU A 515 24.95 19.37 24.76
C GLU A 515 23.85 19.75 23.76
N PRO A 516 24.16 20.54 22.71
CA PRO A 516 23.18 20.90 21.71
C PRO A 516 22.79 19.72 20.83
N GLU A 517 21.50 19.67 20.49
CA GLU A 517 20.89 18.69 19.59
C GLU A 517 20.74 19.30 18.18
N ILE A 518 21.24 18.61 17.16
CA ILE A 518 21.08 18.97 15.75
C ILE A 518 20.43 17.84 14.97
N LYS A 519 19.62 18.19 13.96
CA LYS A 519 19.10 17.20 13.01
C LYS A 519 19.34 17.57 11.55
N LEU A 520 19.54 16.56 10.73
CA LEU A 520 19.57 16.66 9.29
C LEU A 520 18.48 15.74 8.71
N VAL A 521 17.65 16.29 7.83
CA VAL A 521 16.54 15.57 7.19
C VAL A 521 16.77 15.59 5.69
N GLY A 522 16.74 14.43 5.04
CA GLY A 522 16.84 14.31 3.59
C GLY A 522 15.59 13.70 2.98
N ASN A 523 15.42 13.94 1.68
CA ASN A 523 14.52 13.17 0.83
C ASN A 523 13.08 13.15 1.37
N MET A 524 12.59 14.33 1.79
CA MET A 524 11.17 14.53 2.10
C MET A 524 10.32 14.57 0.83
N HIS A 525 10.92 14.94 -0.31
CA HIS A 525 10.41 14.59 -1.63
C HIS A 525 11.20 13.39 -2.13
N GLY A 526 10.50 12.30 -2.49
CA GLY A 526 11.14 11.02 -2.78
C GLY A 526 12.08 11.05 -3.99
N ASN A 527 11.79 11.90 -4.98
CA ASN A 527 12.62 12.10 -6.17
C ASN A 527 13.77 13.10 -6.00
N GLU A 528 13.90 13.75 -4.86
CA GLU A 528 15.03 14.62 -4.52
C GLU A 528 16.06 13.77 -3.74
N VAL A 529 16.89 13.05 -4.47
CA VAL A 529 17.64 11.89 -3.96
C VAL A 529 19.02 12.25 -3.43
N LEU A 530 19.65 13.32 -3.93
CA LEU A 530 21.01 13.66 -3.53
C LEU A 530 21.15 13.83 -2.01
N GLY A 531 20.17 14.49 -1.37
CA GLY A 531 20.13 14.65 0.09
C GLY A 531 20.09 13.31 0.84
N ARG A 532 19.40 12.29 0.31
CA ARG A 532 19.39 10.93 0.87
C ARG A 532 20.79 10.34 0.89
N GLN A 533 21.47 10.36 -0.26
CA GLN A 533 22.78 9.74 -0.41
C GLN A 533 23.84 10.46 0.42
N LEU A 534 23.86 11.80 0.39
CA LEU A 534 24.81 12.59 1.20
C LEU A 534 24.70 12.29 2.70
N LEU A 535 23.49 12.09 3.23
CA LEU A 535 23.28 11.78 4.64
C LEU A 535 23.71 10.35 5.00
N ILE A 536 23.55 9.38 4.10
CA ILE A 536 24.08 8.02 4.27
C ILE A 536 25.62 8.06 4.30
N TYR A 537 26.23 8.78 3.37
CA TYR A 537 27.69 8.95 3.31
C TYR A 537 28.22 9.70 4.53
N LEU A 538 27.50 10.71 5.00
CA LEU A 538 27.85 11.44 6.22
C LEU A 538 27.85 10.53 7.44
N ALA A 539 26.85 9.67 7.60
CA ALA A 539 26.80 8.71 8.71
C ALA A 539 28.01 7.76 8.69
N GLN A 540 28.36 7.22 7.52
CA GLN A 540 29.55 6.37 7.36
C GLN A 540 30.85 7.13 7.62
N TYR A 541 30.95 8.37 7.13
CA TYR A 541 32.10 9.26 7.32
C TYR A 541 32.32 9.57 8.80
N LEU A 542 31.29 9.97 9.54
CA LEU A 542 31.39 10.28 10.96
C LEU A 542 31.90 9.08 11.77
N CYS A 543 31.33 7.89 11.55
CA CYS A 543 31.79 6.67 12.21
C CYS A 543 33.25 6.33 11.86
N SER A 544 33.60 6.38 10.57
CA SER A 544 34.95 6.03 10.10
C SER A 544 36.00 6.98 10.64
N GLU A 545 35.80 8.29 10.48
CA GLU A 545 36.76 9.31 10.90
C GLU A 545 36.91 9.40 12.43
N TYR A 546 35.82 9.18 13.16
CA TYR A 546 35.89 9.08 14.62
C TYR A 546 36.81 7.93 15.06
N THR A 547 36.65 6.77 14.43
CA THR A 547 37.45 5.57 14.70
C THR A 547 38.92 5.76 14.30
N LEU A 548 39.17 6.52 13.23
CA LEU A 548 40.52 6.86 12.75
C LEU A 548 41.22 7.93 13.61
N GLY A 549 40.52 8.53 14.58
CA GLY A 549 41.12 9.54 15.46
C GLY A 549 41.12 10.95 14.88
N ASN A 550 40.21 11.27 13.95
CA ASN A 550 40.09 12.63 13.41
C ASN A 550 39.57 13.58 14.51
N GLU A 551 40.45 14.48 14.99
CA GLU A 551 40.16 15.40 16.10
C GLU A 551 38.92 16.28 15.85
N ARG A 552 38.69 16.71 14.60
CA ARG A 552 37.53 17.55 14.23
C ARG A 552 36.23 16.78 14.42
N VAL A 553 36.17 15.55 13.90
CA VAL A 553 34.98 14.69 13.99
C VAL A 553 34.75 14.21 15.42
N GLN A 554 35.82 13.84 16.14
CA GLN A 554 35.72 13.46 17.55
C GLN A 554 35.21 14.62 18.41
N ALA A 555 35.74 15.83 18.21
CA ALA A 555 35.25 17.01 18.91
C ALA A 555 33.79 17.31 18.56
N LEU A 556 33.37 17.12 17.31
CA LEU A 556 32.00 17.34 16.90
C LEU A 556 31.04 16.34 17.57
N VAL A 557 31.32 15.04 17.49
CA VAL A 557 30.47 13.96 18.05
C VAL A 557 30.46 13.96 19.58
N ASN A 558 31.58 14.27 20.24
CA ASN A 558 31.65 14.27 21.71
C ASN A 558 31.03 15.52 22.36
N ASN A 559 30.69 16.55 21.58
CA ASN A 559 30.12 17.80 22.12
C ASN A 559 28.76 18.13 21.49
N THR A 560 28.24 17.29 20.60
CA THR A 560 27.00 17.51 19.87
C THR A 560 26.30 16.20 19.69
N ARG A 561 25.00 16.19 19.95
CA ARG A 561 24.17 15.06 19.58
C ARG A 561 23.53 15.31 18.22
N ILE A 562 23.98 14.53 17.25
CA ILE A 562 23.65 14.68 15.83
C ILE A 562 22.65 13.61 15.45
N HIS A 563 21.51 14.00 14.90
CA HIS A 563 20.52 13.08 14.37
C HIS A 563 20.41 13.19 12.85
N ILE A 564 20.43 12.06 12.15
CA ILE A 564 20.37 12.02 10.68
C ILE A 564 19.18 11.16 10.27
N LEU A 565 18.21 11.77 9.61
CA LEU A 565 17.08 11.10 8.94
C LEU A 565 17.33 11.17 7.42
N ALA A 566 17.91 10.11 6.87
CA ALA A 566 18.31 10.08 5.46
C ALA A 566 17.12 10.16 4.48
N SER A 567 15.98 9.57 4.83
CA SER A 567 14.77 9.60 4.01
C SER A 567 13.52 9.78 4.87
N MET A 568 12.89 10.94 4.75
CA MET A 568 11.57 11.20 5.32
C MET A 568 10.43 10.62 4.46
N ASN A 569 10.63 10.51 3.13
CA ASN A 569 9.67 9.92 2.20
C ASN A 569 10.26 8.68 1.48
N PRO A 570 10.44 7.55 2.20
CA PRO A 570 10.99 6.33 1.60
C PRO A 570 10.05 5.72 0.54
N ASP A 571 8.74 5.97 0.63
CA ASP A 571 7.75 5.46 -0.32
C ASP A 571 7.88 6.15 -1.68
N GLY A 572 7.96 7.49 -1.68
CA GLY A 572 8.17 8.28 -2.89
C GLY A 572 9.52 7.98 -3.56
N TYR A 573 10.55 7.64 -2.78
CA TYR A 573 11.86 7.28 -3.31
C TYR A 573 11.82 6.00 -4.15
N GLU A 574 11.14 4.94 -3.71
CA GLU A 574 11.04 3.69 -4.48
C GLU A 574 10.33 3.92 -5.82
N LEU A 575 9.29 4.76 -5.82
CA LEU A 575 8.61 5.16 -7.06
C LEU A 575 9.55 5.91 -8.01
N ALA A 576 10.35 6.85 -7.49
CA ALA A 576 11.30 7.59 -8.30
C ALA A 576 12.44 6.70 -8.83
N ALA A 577 12.93 5.77 -8.01
CA ALA A 577 14.02 4.87 -8.37
C ALA A 577 13.60 3.85 -9.45
N ALA A 578 12.38 3.31 -9.37
CA ALA A 578 11.88 2.33 -10.34
C ALA A 578 11.78 2.88 -11.77
N GLU A 579 11.49 4.17 -11.95
CA GLU A 579 11.44 4.79 -13.29
C GLU A 579 12.81 4.99 -13.93
N VAL A 580 13.84 5.18 -13.12
CA VAL A 580 15.21 5.34 -13.63
C VAL A 580 15.76 4.00 -14.12
N GLU A 581 15.35 2.88 -13.48
CA GLU A 581 15.74 1.52 -13.89
C GLU A 581 15.09 1.08 -15.22
N ASP A 582 13.87 1.56 -15.55
CA ASP A 582 13.13 1.16 -16.77
C ASP A 582 13.63 1.89 -18.06
N ASN A 583 14.41 2.96 -17.91
CA ASN A 583 14.97 3.74 -19.04
C ASN A 583 16.35 3.26 -19.53
N SER A 584 16.82 2.08 -19.09
CA SER A 584 18.12 1.52 -19.50
C SER A 584 18.07 0.79 -20.86
N ASP A 585 17.32 1.30 -21.84
CA ASP A 585 17.36 0.80 -23.22
C ASP A 585 18.39 1.62 -24.04
N PRO A 586 19.49 1.01 -24.53
CA PRO A 586 20.60 1.73 -25.18
C PRO A 586 20.23 2.48 -26.46
N GLU A 587 19.08 2.20 -27.08
CA GLU A 587 18.67 2.85 -28.34
C GLU A 587 18.01 4.24 -28.14
N LEU A 588 17.68 4.64 -26.92
CA LEU A 588 17.07 5.95 -26.61
C LEU A 588 18.07 7.00 -26.08
N SER A 589 19.36 6.64 -25.94
CA SER A 589 20.40 7.50 -25.34
C SER A 589 20.83 8.72 -26.17
N HIS A 590 20.16 9.00 -27.30
CA HIS A 590 20.46 10.13 -28.19
C HIS A 590 19.39 11.23 -28.21
N GLN A 591 18.34 11.13 -27.38
CA GLN A 591 17.49 12.27 -27.06
C GLN A 591 17.78 12.72 -25.63
N GLU A 592 18.19 13.98 -25.51
CA GLU A 592 18.42 14.76 -24.30
C GLU A 592 17.58 14.29 -23.10
N GLY A 593 18.22 13.60 -22.14
CA GLY A 593 17.96 13.53 -20.70
C GLY A 593 16.52 13.42 -20.14
N PRO A 594 16.34 12.87 -18.92
CA PRO A 594 15.05 12.77 -18.24
C PRO A 594 14.54 14.15 -17.78
N LEU A 595 14.14 15.03 -18.71
CA LEU A 595 13.92 16.46 -18.42
C LEU A 595 12.45 16.90 -18.33
N MET A 596 11.46 16.04 -18.64
CA MET A 596 10.05 16.49 -18.61
C MET A 596 9.10 15.68 -17.71
N ASN A 597 9.39 14.41 -17.39
CA ASN A 597 8.48 13.56 -16.60
C ASN A 597 9.00 13.24 -15.18
N GLY A 598 10.32 13.29 -14.94
CA GLY A 598 10.94 13.00 -13.63
C GLY A 598 10.81 14.09 -12.56
N TRP A 599 10.28 15.28 -12.91
CA TRP A 599 10.22 16.42 -11.98
C TRP A 599 9.22 16.23 -10.83
N THR A 600 8.19 15.40 -11.05
CA THR A 600 7.07 15.23 -10.12
C THR A 600 6.78 13.79 -9.71
N ASN A 601 7.23 12.78 -10.47
CA ASN A 601 7.05 11.40 -10.03
C ASN A 601 7.90 11.09 -8.80
N GLY A 602 7.36 10.33 -7.84
CA GLY A 602 7.98 10.05 -6.54
C GLY A 602 8.14 11.27 -5.61
N ARG A 603 7.68 12.46 -6.01
CA ARG A 603 7.75 13.67 -5.15
C ARG A 603 6.84 13.54 -3.93
N GLY A 604 5.58 13.20 -4.15
CA GLY A 604 4.60 12.99 -3.08
C GLY A 604 4.88 11.72 -2.29
N ASN A 605 4.28 11.58 -1.11
CA ASN A 605 4.26 10.30 -0.40
C ASN A 605 3.35 9.27 -1.11
N ALA A 606 3.19 8.05 -0.57
CA ALA A 606 2.33 7.02 -1.19
C ALA A 606 0.86 7.45 -1.37
N GLN A 607 0.41 8.45 -0.62
CA GLN A 607 -0.93 9.04 -0.74
C GLN A 607 -0.99 10.26 -1.67
N ASN A 608 0.10 10.52 -2.41
CA ASN A 608 0.35 11.68 -3.26
C ASN A 608 0.21 13.03 -2.53
N ILE A 609 0.63 13.08 -1.27
CA ILE A 609 0.69 14.31 -0.47
C ILE A 609 2.11 14.88 -0.55
N ASP A 610 2.24 16.17 -0.85
CA ASP A 610 3.51 16.89 -0.70
C ASP A 610 3.77 17.13 0.79
N LEU A 611 4.76 16.42 1.35
CA LEU A 611 5.09 16.50 2.78
C LEU A 611 5.53 17.90 3.20
N ASN A 612 6.13 18.69 2.29
CA ASN A 612 6.53 20.07 2.56
C ASN A 612 5.38 21.09 2.35
N ARG A 613 4.14 20.59 2.23
CA ARG A 613 2.89 21.37 2.28
C ARG A 613 1.92 20.84 3.35
N ASN A 614 2.37 19.87 4.15
CA ASN A 614 1.51 19.13 5.07
C ASN A 614 1.70 19.48 6.54
N PHE A 615 2.66 20.35 6.88
CA PHE A 615 2.82 20.84 8.25
C PHE A 615 1.78 21.92 8.60
N PRO A 616 1.49 22.16 9.89
CA PRO A 616 0.58 23.22 10.31
C PRO A 616 1.06 24.60 9.84
N ASP A 617 0.18 25.37 9.21
CA ASP A 617 0.46 26.77 8.85
C ASP A 617 0.40 27.68 10.09
N LEU A 618 1.51 27.72 10.82
CA LEU A 618 1.70 28.60 11.97
C LEU A 618 2.05 30.04 11.55
N THR A 619 2.53 30.24 10.33
CA THR A 619 2.96 31.54 9.81
C THR A 619 1.75 32.45 9.59
N SER A 620 0.63 31.93 9.08
CA SER A 620 -0.65 32.65 9.03
C SER A 620 -1.15 33.05 10.42
N VAL A 621 -1.03 32.14 11.40
CA VAL A 621 -1.43 32.41 12.79
C VAL A 621 -0.59 33.55 13.39
N LEU A 622 0.72 33.51 13.17
CA LEU A 622 1.65 34.57 13.55
C LEU A 622 1.22 35.91 12.93
N TYR A 623 1.00 35.97 11.60
CA TYR A 623 0.65 37.22 10.93
C TYR A 623 -0.69 37.80 11.38
N ARG A 624 -1.68 36.94 11.65
CA ARG A 624 -2.98 37.36 12.19
C ARG A 624 -2.84 37.96 13.59
N ASN A 625 -2.02 37.34 14.44
CA ASN A 625 -2.00 37.65 15.87
C ASN A 625 -0.87 38.61 16.29
N ARG A 626 0.13 38.88 15.44
CA ARG A 626 1.29 39.75 15.75
C ARG A 626 0.96 41.18 16.20
N ARG A 627 -0.26 41.66 15.94
CA ARG A 627 -0.72 42.98 16.38
C ARG A 627 -1.08 43.00 17.87
N SER A 628 -1.36 41.83 18.46
CA SER A 628 -1.53 41.66 19.89
C SER A 628 -0.16 41.65 20.57
N LYS A 629 0.04 42.56 21.54
CA LYS A 629 1.29 42.65 22.30
C LYS A 629 1.55 41.43 23.20
N HIS A 630 0.50 40.70 23.59
CA HIS A 630 0.57 39.57 24.51
C HIS A 630 0.57 38.22 23.79
N TYR A 631 0.48 38.19 22.45
CA TYR A 631 0.53 36.93 21.71
C TYR A 631 1.96 36.46 21.53
N ARG A 632 2.23 35.23 21.99
CA ARG A 632 3.55 34.58 21.89
C ARG A 632 3.89 34.29 20.43
N THR A 633 5.10 34.66 20.01
CA THR A 633 5.58 34.45 18.63
C THR A 633 6.44 33.18 18.49
N ASP A 634 6.73 32.53 19.61
CA ASP A 634 7.41 31.25 19.74
C ASP A 634 6.46 30.19 20.35
N HIS A 635 6.75 28.91 20.12
CA HIS A 635 5.96 27.79 20.64
C HIS A 635 4.45 27.93 20.36
N ILE A 636 4.10 28.35 19.15
CA ILE A 636 2.70 28.52 18.73
C ILE A 636 2.01 27.15 18.75
N PRO A 637 0.88 26.97 19.47
CA PRO A 637 0.19 25.68 19.53
C PRO A 637 -0.39 25.31 18.15
N ILE A 638 -0.49 24.01 17.88
CA ILE A 638 -1.06 23.50 16.63
C ILE A 638 -2.57 23.80 16.62
N PRO A 639 -3.12 24.50 15.62
CA PRO A 639 -4.55 24.78 15.57
C PRO A 639 -5.38 23.50 15.44
N ASP A 640 -6.49 23.39 16.18
CA ASP A 640 -7.41 22.24 16.10
C ASP A 640 -7.85 21.94 14.66
N SER A 641 -7.98 22.98 13.83
CA SER A 641 -8.35 22.87 12.41
C SER A 641 -7.39 22.02 11.57
N PHE A 642 -6.13 21.92 11.97
CA PHE A 642 -5.12 21.11 11.30
C PHE A 642 -5.48 19.62 11.32
N TRP A 643 -5.99 19.14 12.46
CA TRP A 643 -6.33 17.72 12.68
C TRP A 643 -7.60 17.26 11.95
N PHE A 644 -8.40 18.19 11.42
CA PHE A 644 -9.53 17.85 10.54
C PHE A 644 -9.09 17.71 9.06
N GLY A 645 -7.84 18.07 8.75
CA GLY A 645 -7.23 17.86 7.44
C GLY A 645 -6.60 16.47 7.30
N LYS A 646 -6.09 16.17 6.09
CA LYS A 646 -5.35 14.93 5.83
C LYS A 646 -3.90 15.09 6.26
N VAL A 647 -3.56 14.59 7.45
CA VAL A 647 -2.18 14.57 7.97
C VAL A 647 -1.50 13.27 7.53
N ALA A 648 -0.35 13.40 6.87
CA ALA A 648 0.45 12.25 6.45
C ALA A 648 1.16 11.61 7.66
N PRO A 649 1.29 10.27 7.71
CA PRO A 649 1.95 9.59 8.82
C PRO A 649 3.43 10.00 8.96
N GLU A 650 4.11 10.30 7.85
CA GLU A 650 5.48 10.81 7.84
C GLU A 650 5.56 12.19 8.53
N THR A 651 4.65 13.10 8.20
CA THR A 651 4.54 14.43 8.82
C THR A 651 4.28 14.31 10.32
N PHE A 652 3.34 13.45 10.72
CA PHE A 652 3.02 13.23 12.13
C PHE A 652 4.23 12.69 12.91
N ALA A 653 4.93 11.70 12.36
CA ALA A 653 6.14 11.12 12.96
C ALA A 653 7.23 12.18 13.16
N VAL A 654 7.47 13.02 12.16
CA VAL A 654 8.46 14.11 12.23
C VAL A 654 8.03 15.20 13.22
N MET A 655 6.75 15.59 13.25
CA MET A 655 6.24 16.55 14.25
C MET A 655 6.42 16.04 15.68
N LYS A 656 6.15 14.75 15.92
CA LYS A 656 6.36 14.10 17.21
C LYS A 656 7.84 14.10 17.57
N TRP A 657 8.70 13.77 16.61
CA TRP A 657 10.14 13.73 16.78
C TRP A 657 10.75 15.12 17.08
N ILE A 658 10.33 16.15 16.34
CA ILE A 658 10.71 17.56 16.56
C ILE A 658 10.37 18.02 17.98
N ARG A 659 9.28 17.51 18.58
CA ARG A 659 8.88 17.83 19.96
C ARG A 659 9.60 17.02 21.02
N SER A 660 10.04 15.80 20.71
CA SER A 660 10.61 14.89 21.71
C SER A 660 12.06 15.20 22.09
N ILE A 661 12.79 15.94 21.24
CA ILE A 661 14.20 16.26 21.43
C ILE A 661 14.37 17.79 21.34
N PRO A 662 15.18 18.42 22.22
CA PRO A 662 15.36 19.87 22.23
C PRO A 662 16.28 20.35 21.09
N PHE A 663 15.87 20.12 19.84
CA PHE A 663 16.62 20.54 18.65
C PHE A 663 16.88 22.05 18.64
N VAL A 664 18.15 22.40 18.41
CA VAL A 664 18.62 23.79 18.35
C VAL A 664 18.71 24.27 16.90
N GLN A 665 19.20 23.40 16.03
CA GLN A 665 19.49 23.69 14.63
C GLN A 665 19.07 22.51 13.74
N SER A 666 18.66 22.79 12.51
CA SER A 666 18.30 21.76 11.53
C SER A 666 18.57 22.18 10.08
N ALA A 667 18.79 21.21 9.21
CA ALA A 667 18.71 21.42 7.77
C ALA A 667 17.86 20.33 7.09
N SER A 668 16.97 20.76 6.20
CA SER A 668 16.25 19.89 5.27
C SER A 668 16.94 19.93 3.90
N LEU A 669 17.36 18.77 3.38
CA LEU A 669 18.08 18.65 2.12
C LEU A 669 17.12 18.30 0.97
N HIS A 670 17.19 19.10 -0.09
CA HIS A 670 16.31 19.11 -1.25
C HIS A 670 17.10 19.12 -2.57
N GLY A 671 16.39 18.97 -3.68
CA GLY A 671 16.93 19.08 -5.03
C GLY A 671 15.95 19.75 -6.00
N GLY A 672 16.50 20.31 -7.07
CA GLY A 672 15.77 21.07 -8.09
C GLY A 672 16.33 22.46 -8.32
N GLU A 673 17.22 22.94 -7.44
CA GLU A 673 17.93 24.21 -7.53
C GLU A 673 19.24 24.14 -6.74
N LEU A 674 20.10 25.16 -6.81
CA LEU A 674 21.32 25.25 -6.01
C LEU A 674 21.34 26.53 -5.17
N VAL A 675 20.74 26.49 -3.99
CA VAL A 675 20.57 27.65 -3.10
C VAL A 675 20.19 27.23 -1.68
N ILE A 676 20.52 28.05 -0.68
CA ILE A 676 19.94 27.90 0.66
C ILE A 676 18.72 28.79 0.81
N SER A 677 17.55 28.19 1.02
CA SER A 677 16.33 28.90 1.41
C SER A 677 16.20 28.95 2.93
N TYR A 678 15.93 30.14 3.47
CA TYR A 678 15.71 30.34 4.91
C TYR A 678 14.35 30.99 5.21
N PRO A 679 13.74 30.71 6.39
CA PRO A 679 12.43 31.21 6.76
C PRO A 679 12.26 32.74 6.70
N PHE A 680 11.04 33.25 6.52
CA PHE A 680 9.81 32.46 6.34
C PHE A 680 9.60 32.00 4.89
N ASP A 681 9.04 30.81 4.74
CA ASP A 681 8.60 30.25 3.45
C ASP A 681 7.24 30.84 3.02
N PHE A 682 6.39 31.24 3.98
CA PHE A 682 5.09 31.85 3.67
C PHE A 682 5.11 33.39 3.73
N SER A 683 4.67 34.01 2.64
CA SER A 683 4.56 35.46 2.51
C SER A 683 3.44 36.03 3.39
N ARG A 684 3.61 37.30 3.80
CA ARG A 684 2.62 38.00 4.61
C ARG A 684 1.31 38.25 3.89
N HIS A 685 1.37 38.46 2.57
CA HIS A 685 0.20 38.69 1.73
C HIS A 685 -0.12 37.39 1.00
N PRO A 686 -1.22 36.69 1.34
CA PRO A 686 -1.52 35.35 0.79
C PRO A 686 -1.64 35.29 -0.74
N GLN A 687 -1.84 36.44 -1.39
CA GLN A 687 -1.97 36.58 -2.85
C GLN A 687 -0.65 36.95 -3.53
N GLU A 688 0.39 37.31 -2.77
CA GLU A 688 1.69 37.61 -3.33
C GLU A 688 2.58 36.37 -3.33
N GLU A 689 2.81 35.85 -4.53
CA GLU A 689 3.62 34.65 -4.78
C GLU A 689 5.11 34.87 -4.50
N ARG A 690 5.60 36.12 -4.53
CA ARG A 690 7.01 36.47 -4.26
C ARG A 690 7.11 37.74 -3.44
N MET A 691 7.28 37.59 -2.13
CA MET A 691 7.42 38.72 -1.21
C MET A 691 8.39 38.36 -0.11
N PHE A 692 9.35 39.25 0.13
CA PHE A 692 10.29 39.12 1.24
C PHE A 692 9.55 39.06 2.59
N SER A 693 9.81 38.00 3.35
CA SER A 693 9.14 37.74 4.62
C SER A 693 10.13 37.45 5.74
N PRO A 694 10.56 38.49 6.49
CA PRO A 694 11.64 38.36 7.46
C PRO A 694 11.18 37.71 8.77
N THR A 695 12.07 36.90 9.34
CA THR A 695 11.91 36.38 10.70
C THR A 695 12.43 37.38 11.74
N PRO A 696 12.02 37.27 13.01
CA PRO A 696 12.68 37.98 14.12
C PRO A 696 14.19 37.72 14.20
N ASP A 697 14.63 36.52 13.81
CA ASP A 697 16.03 36.07 13.79
C ASP A 697 16.68 36.17 12.39
N GLU A 698 16.23 37.10 11.55
CA GLU A 698 16.67 37.28 10.16
C GLU A 698 18.19 37.22 9.97
N GLN A 699 18.95 37.92 10.82
CA GLN A 699 20.41 37.91 10.69
C GLN A 699 21.06 36.61 11.17
N ALA A 700 20.45 35.90 12.11
CA ALA A 700 20.95 34.59 12.53
C ALA A 700 20.73 33.56 11.41
N PHE A 701 19.55 33.56 10.78
CA PHE A 701 19.26 32.72 9.61
C PHE A 701 20.19 33.02 8.43
N LYS A 702 20.43 34.29 8.11
CA LYS A 702 21.40 34.65 7.05
C LYS A 702 22.79 34.12 7.31
N ASN A 703 23.28 34.23 8.55
CA ASN A 703 24.59 33.72 8.92
C ASN A 703 24.64 32.19 8.90
N LEU A 704 23.55 31.53 9.32
CA LEU A 704 23.41 30.08 9.25
C LEU A 704 23.43 29.59 7.80
N ALA A 705 22.62 30.20 6.94
CA ALA A 705 22.56 29.89 5.52
C ALA A 705 23.90 30.13 4.81
N ARG A 706 24.57 31.26 5.09
CA ARG A 706 25.92 31.54 4.57
C ARG A 706 26.96 30.54 5.03
N THR A 707 26.86 30.04 6.26
CA THR A 707 27.82 29.04 6.75
C THR A 707 27.82 27.78 5.88
N TYR A 708 26.66 27.38 5.37
CA TYR A 708 26.57 26.30 4.39
C TYR A 708 27.01 26.78 3.00
N ALA A 709 26.42 27.86 2.48
CA ALA A 709 26.62 28.33 1.11
C ALA A 709 28.07 28.69 0.80
N ASP A 710 28.76 29.40 1.71
CA ASP A 710 30.15 29.84 1.56
C ASP A 710 31.15 28.68 1.69
N SER A 711 30.75 27.60 2.37
CA SER A 711 31.57 26.38 2.54
C SER A 711 31.33 25.36 1.43
N HIS A 712 30.24 25.50 0.68
CA HIS A 712 29.95 24.67 -0.48
C HIS A 712 30.82 25.10 -1.65
N ALA A 713 31.40 24.15 -2.37
CA ALA A 713 32.41 24.44 -3.40
C ALA A 713 31.94 25.40 -4.51
N THR A 714 30.65 25.38 -4.85
CA THR A 714 30.10 26.16 -5.97
C THR A 714 28.89 27.01 -5.61
N MET A 715 28.28 26.91 -4.43
CA MET A 715 26.94 27.50 -4.21
C MET A 715 26.98 29.04 -4.19
N SER A 716 28.10 29.62 -3.76
CA SER A 716 28.34 31.07 -3.70
C SER A 716 29.01 31.67 -4.94
N ASP A 717 29.37 30.84 -5.92
CA ASP A 717 30.14 31.29 -7.10
C ASP A 717 29.27 32.06 -8.12
N ASN A 718 29.95 32.85 -8.97
CA ASN A 718 29.35 33.79 -9.94
C ASN A 718 29.04 33.19 -11.33
N ASP A 719 29.11 31.88 -11.48
CA ASP A 719 28.90 31.24 -12.79
C ASP A 719 27.39 31.07 -13.06
N THR A 720 26.95 31.54 -14.23
CA THR A 720 25.55 31.79 -14.58
C THR A 720 24.84 30.61 -15.24
N ASP A 721 25.57 29.57 -15.64
CA ASP A 721 25.05 28.45 -16.44
C ASP A 721 24.60 27.24 -15.59
N ARG A 722 24.19 27.46 -14.34
CA ARG A 722 24.08 26.38 -13.36
C ARG A 722 22.70 25.76 -13.27
N CYS A 723 21.69 26.57 -13.00
CA CYS A 723 20.27 26.19 -12.98
C CYS A 723 19.44 27.35 -13.58
N GLY A 724 18.13 27.15 -13.79
CA GLY A 724 17.26 28.16 -14.43
C GLY A 724 17.16 29.52 -13.70
N ALA A 725 17.53 29.61 -12.42
CA ALA A 725 17.59 30.85 -11.63
C ALA A 725 19.01 31.13 -11.10
N SER A 726 19.39 32.42 -11.04
CA SER A 726 20.73 32.84 -10.62
C SER A 726 20.71 33.51 -9.24
N PHE A 727 21.33 32.88 -8.23
CA PHE A 727 21.41 33.37 -6.84
C PHE A 727 22.80 33.91 -6.43
N TYR A 728 23.74 34.05 -7.38
CA TYR A 728 25.09 34.54 -7.05
C TYR A 728 25.06 35.94 -6.41
N ARG A 729 24.12 36.80 -6.82
CA ARG A 729 24.02 38.18 -6.30
C ARG A 729 23.67 38.23 -4.82
N SER A 730 23.04 37.20 -4.29
CA SER A 730 22.75 37.05 -2.86
C SER A 730 23.76 36.18 -2.12
N GLY A 731 24.78 35.66 -2.81
CA GLY A 731 25.79 34.76 -2.23
C GLY A 731 25.25 33.34 -2.00
N GLY A 732 24.36 32.84 -2.87
CA GLY A 732 23.83 31.48 -2.76
C GLY A 732 22.77 31.29 -1.69
N ILE A 733 22.17 32.37 -1.17
CA ILE A 733 21.09 32.32 -0.17
C ILE A 733 19.85 33.09 -0.63
N ILE A 734 18.67 32.68 -0.19
CA ILE A 734 17.40 33.38 -0.45
C ILE A 734 16.41 33.20 0.69
N ASN A 735 15.53 34.19 0.90
CA ASN A 735 14.37 34.03 1.79
C ASN A 735 13.29 33.21 1.06
N GLY A 736 12.71 32.20 1.71
CA GLY A 736 11.76 31.28 1.07
C GLY A 736 10.59 31.98 0.37
N ALA A 737 9.88 32.85 1.09
CA ALA A 737 8.76 33.60 0.54
C ALA A 737 9.14 34.58 -0.57
N LEU A 738 10.39 35.06 -0.61
CA LEU A 738 10.91 35.90 -1.70
C LEU A 738 11.17 35.09 -2.97
N TRP A 739 11.58 33.83 -2.83
CA TRP A 739 11.78 32.91 -3.94
C TRP A 739 10.43 32.48 -4.53
N TYR A 740 9.60 31.86 -3.69
CA TYR A 740 8.19 31.57 -3.94
C TYR A 740 7.48 31.27 -2.62
N SER A 741 6.29 31.84 -2.43
CA SER A 741 5.51 31.72 -1.20
C SER A 741 4.71 30.42 -1.14
N PHE A 742 4.79 29.70 -0.03
CA PHE A 742 3.92 28.57 0.26
C PHE A 742 3.71 28.36 1.76
N ALA A 743 2.54 27.84 2.13
CA ALA A 743 2.19 27.52 3.52
C ALA A 743 2.43 26.03 3.82
N GLY A 744 2.59 25.72 5.11
CA GLY A 744 2.69 24.34 5.60
C GLY A 744 4.04 23.66 5.35
N GLY A 745 5.12 24.46 5.25
CA GLY A 745 6.49 23.97 5.18
C GLY A 745 7.06 23.51 6.52
N MET A 746 7.98 22.55 6.49
CA MET A 746 8.64 22.01 7.69
C MET A 746 9.52 23.07 8.38
N SER A 747 10.18 23.92 7.60
CA SER A 747 11.14 24.92 8.09
C SER A 747 10.47 25.97 9.00
N ASP A 748 9.37 26.55 8.52
CA ASP A 748 8.53 27.47 9.29
C ASP A 748 7.95 26.81 10.56
N PHE A 749 7.54 25.53 10.47
CA PHE A 749 7.02 24.78 11.62
C PHE A 749 8.07 24.60 12.73
N ASN A 750 9.30 24.20 12.39
CA ASN A 750 10.39 24.07 13.35
C ASN A 750 10.58 25.38 14.13
N TYR A 751 10.70 26.50 13.40
CA TYR A 751 10.98 27.80 13.99
C TYR A 751 9.81 28.37 14.80
N LEU A 752 8.55 28.13 14.41
CA LEU A 752 7.39 28.69 15.10
C LEU A 752 6.88 27.81 16.25
N HIS A 753 7.01 26.49 16.15
CA HIS A 753 6.50 25.55 17.15
C HIS A 753 7.54 25.17 18.22
N THR A 754 8.84 25.28 17.91
CA THR A 754 9.93 24.84 18.80
C THR A 754 11.07 25.87 18.90
N ASN A 755 12.18 25.49 19.53
CA ASN A 755 13.43 26.27 19.57
C ASN A 755 14.28 26.12 18.30
N CYS A 756 14.00 25.13 17.46
CA CYS A 756 14.86 24.74 16.35
C CYS A 756 14.86 25.77 15.21
N LEU A 757 16.05 26.20 14.79
CA LEU A 757 16.24 26.99 13.57
C LEU A 757 16.55 26.04 12.41
N GLU A 758 15.61 25.89 11.47
CA GLU A 758 15.77 25.06 10.28
C GLU A 758 16.03 25.89 9.03
N ILE A 759 16.94 25.42 8.17
CA ILE A 759 17.12 25.94 6.81
C ILE A 759 16.82 24.84 5.77
N THR A 760 16.50 25.26 4.56
CA THR A 760 16.26 24.38 3.43
C THR A 760 17.45 24.48 2.47
N VAL A 761 18.12 23.37 2.20
CA VAL A 761 19.33 23.28 1.38
C VAL A 761 18.95 22.64 0.05
N GLU A 762 18.95 23.41 -1.03
CA GLU A 762 18.80 22.90 -2.38
C GLU A 762 20.19 22.55 -2.93
N LEU A 763 20.43 21.26 -3.15
CA LEU A 763 21.77 20.70 -3.36
C LEU A 763 22.23 20.72 -4.83
N GLY A 764 21.32 20.93 -5.77
CA GLY A 764 21.60 20.86 -7.21
C GLY A 764 20.33 20.84 -8.04
N CYS A 765 20.45 21.21 -9.33
CA CYS A 765 19.31 21.32 -10.24
C CYS A 765 18.73 19.95 -10.61
N ASP A 766 19.60 18.95 -10.78
CA ASP A 766 19.17 17.59 -11.01
C ASP A 766 18.69 16.97 -9.70
N LYS A 767 17.41 16.61 -9.65
CA LYS A 767 16.79 16.02 -8.47
C LYS A 767 17.28 14.59 -8.25
N PHE A 768 17.60 13.89 -9.33
CA PHE A 768 18.03 12.50 -9.35
C PHE A 768 19.25 12.35 -10.28
N PRO A 769 20.43 12.85 -9.86
CA PRO A 769 21.64 12.85 -10.69
C PRO A 769 22.10 11.45 -11.09
N SER A 770 22.96 11.33 -12.11
CA SER A 770 23.56 10.02 -12.43
C SER A 770 24.51 9.54 -11.32
N GLU A 771 24.72 8.23 -11.17
CA GLU A 771 25.62 7.68 -10.14
C GLU A 771 27.05 8.24 -10.22
N GLY A 772 27.54 8.55 -11.42
CA GLY A 772 28.86 9.15 -11.64
C GLY A 772 29.02 10.54 -10.98
N GLU A 773 27.92 11.25 -10.71
CA GLU A 773 27.93 12.56 -10.06
C GLU A 773 27.90 12.49 -8.52
N LEU A 774 27.59 11.32 -7.93
CA LEU A 774 27.45 11.19 -6.46
C LEU A 774 28.74 11.50 -5.69
N TYR A 775 29.89 11.04 -6.18
CA TYR A 775 31.18 11.33 -5.55
C TYR A 775 31.60 12.80 -5.67
N PRO A 776 31.55 13.43 -6.87
CA PRO A 776 31.72 14.87 -7.00
C PRO A 776 30.81 15.67 -6.08
N GLU A 777 29.52 15.33 -6.00
CA GLU A 777 28.57 16.05 -5.15
C GLU A 777 28.86 15.88 -3.65
N TRP A 778 29.26 14.68 -3.23
CA TRP A 778 29.75 14.46 -1.86
C TRP A 778 30.95 15.36 -1.56
N LYS A 779 31.93 15.43 -2.46
CA LYS A 779 33.12 16.28 -2.28
C LYS A 779 32.76 17.77 -2.18
N ARG A 780 31.76 18.24 -2.93
CA ARG A 780 31.27 19.62 -2.92
C ARG A 780 30.53 19.98 -1.62
N ASN A 781 29.81 19.02 -1.04
CA ASN A 781 28.94 19.23 0.13
C ASN A 781 29.57 18.86 1.48
N LYS A 782 30.58 17.98 1.52
CA LYS A 782 31.15 17.46 2.77
C LYS A 782 31.59 18.56 3.74
N GLU A 783 32.33 19.55 3.26
CA GLU A 783 32.80 20.66 4.11
C GLU A 783 31.65 21.55 4.60
N ALA A 784 30.65 21.78 3.75
CA ALA A 784 29.47 22.55 4.11
C ALA A 784 28.62 21.86 5.19
N LEU A 785 28.42 20.54 5.08
CA LEU A 785 27.73 19.74 6.10
C LEU A 785 28.43 19.79 7.46
N LEU A 786 29.76 19.62 7.48
CA LEU A 786 30.56 19.69 8.71
C LEU A 786 30.52 21.09 9.32
N SER A 787 30.80 22.12 8.52
CA SER A 787 30.77 23.52 8.98
C SER A 787 29.39 23.96 9.48
N PHE A 788 28.33 23.46 8.85
CA PHE A 788 26.97 23.67 9.31
C PHE A 788 26.74 23.03 10.68
N MET A 789 27.09 21.76 10.87
CA MET A 789 26.95 21.09 12.16
C MET A 789 27.75 21.78 13.27
N GLU A 790 28.96 22.25 12.98
CA GLU A 790 29.79 22.98 13.94
C GLU A 790 29.18 24.33 14.35
N SER A 791 28.36 24.94 13.49
CA SER A 791 27.77 26.25 13.76
C SER A 791 26.72 26.26 14.88
N VAL A 792 26.26 25.08 15.32
CA VAL A 792 25.36 24.95 16.48
C VAL A 792 26.02 25.44 17.78
N HIS A 793 27.35 25.47 17.82
CA HIS A 793 28.16 25.97 18.93
C HIS A 793 28.38 27.49 18.89
N ARG A 794 27.58 28.24 18.12
CA ARG A 794 27.62 29.72 18.11
C ARG A 794 26.56 30.31 19.05
N GLY A 795 26.71 31.60 19.37
CA GLY A 795 25.77 32.29 20.26
C GLY A 795 26.00 31.94 21.72
N ILE A 796 24.94 31.58 22.43
CA ILE A 796 24.98 31.27 23.87
C ILE A 796 24.28 29.97 24.21
N LYS A 797 24.68 29.39 25.33
CA LYS A 797 23.97 28.32 26.03
C LYS A 797 24.07 28.52 27.54
N GLY A 798 23.26 27.86 28.33
CA GLY A 798 23.29 28.02 29.78
C GLY A 798 22.20 27.23 30.47
N VAL A 799 22.20 27.28 31.81
CA VAL A 799 21.16 26.65 32.63
C VAL A 799 20.37 27.71 33.39
N VAL A 800 19.04 27.62 33.34
CA VAL A 800 18.13 28.36 34.21
C VAL A 800 17.77 27.48 35.38
N LYS A 801 18.19 27.89 36.58
CA LYS A 801 18.01 27.14 37.83
C LYS A 801 17.32 27.96 38.90
N ASP A 802 16.77 27.27 39.89
CA ASP A 802 16.27 27.92 41.10
C ASP A 802 17.39 28.20 42.11
N MET A 803 17.03 28.80 43.26
CA MET A 803 17.98 29.10 44.35
C MET A 803 18.55 27.84 45.00
N ASP A 804 17.89 26.71 44.86
CA ASP A 804 18.27 25.42 45.42
C ASP A 804 19.23 24.66 44.46
N GLY A 805 19.40 25.18 43.23
CA GLY A 805 20.31 24.66 42.21
C GLY A 805 19.65 23.72 41.21
N TYR A 806 18.35 23.47 41.31
CA TYR A 806 17.60 22.62 40.39
C TYR A 806 17.28 23.36 39.08
N GLY A 807 17.43 22.68 37.95
CA GLY A 807 17.02 23.18 36.64
C GLY A 807 15.53 23.46 36.56
N ILE A 808 15.14 24.55 35.91
CA ILE A 808 13.74 24.93 35.71
C ILE A 808 13.36 24.60 34.27
N LYS A 809 12.55 23.55 34.09
CA LYS A 809 11.96 23.17 32.79
C LYS A 809 11.00 24.24 32.27
N GLY A 810 11.05 24.52 30.97
CA GLY A 810 10.12 25.44 30.30
C GLY A 810 10.26 26.91 30.70
N ALA A 811 11.38 27.30 31.33
CA ALA A 811 11.71 28.70 31.55
C ALA A 811 12.00 29.40 30.21
N THR A 812 11.53 30.63 30.07
CA THR A 812 11.69 31.43 28.86
C THR A 812 12.96 32.28 28.96
N VAL A 813 13.81 32.25 27.93
CA VAL A 813 14.96 33.12 27.76
C VAL A 813 14.71 34.06 26.58
N ALA A 814 14.43 35.32 26.89
CA ALA A 814 14.11 36.37 25.93
C ALA A 814 15.33 37.24 25.61
N VAL A 815 15.47 37.66 24.35
CA VAL A 815 16.54 38.56 23.90
C VAL A 815 15.94 39.91 23.52
N ARG A 816 16.36 40.98 24.21
CA ARG A 816 15.81 42.32 23.96
C ARG A 816 16.02 42.74 22.50
N GLY A 817 14.93 43.00 21.80
CA GLY A 817 14.92 43.43 20.41
C GLY A 817 14.61 42.31 19.41
N ILE A 818 14.64 41.05 19.84
CA ILE A 818 14.26 39.89 19.03
C ILE A 818 12.97 39.30 19.59
N ARG A 819 11.89 39.32 18.81
CA ARG A 819 10.59 38.75 19.21
C ARG A 819 10.51 37.26 18.84
N LYS A 820 11.39 36.47 19.44
CA LYS A 820 11.44 35.01 19.37
C LYS A 820 12.19 34.57 20.62
N ASP A 821 11.43 34.10 21.60
CA ASP A 821 12.02 33.60 22.83
C ASP A 821 12.31 32.09 22.69
N VAL A 822 13.25 31.60 23.50
CA VAL A 822 13.56 30.16 23.58
C VAL A 822 13.18 29.63 24.96
N THR A 823 12.86 28.34 25.03
CA THR A 823 12.52 27.64 26.27
C THR A 823 13.64 26.71 26.71
N THR A 824 13.73 26.46 28.01
CA THR A 824 14.65 25.45 28.55
C THR A 824 14.10 24.03 28.42
N ALA A 825 15.01 23.06 28.25
CA ALA A 825 14.70 21.63 28.23
C ALA A 825 14.45 21.07 29.65
N GLU A 826 14.40 19.74 29.79
CA GLU A 826 14.02 19.04 31.04
C GLU A 826 14.89 19.46 32.23
N ASP A 827 16.21 19.55 32.03
CA ASP A 827 17.19 19.89 33.06
C ASP A 827 17.45 21.41 33.20
N GLY A 828 16.62 22.24 32.54
CA GLY A 828 16.69 23.69 32.62
C GLY A 828 17.76 24.33 31.74
N ASP A 829 18.45 23.57 30.88
CA ASP A 829 19.39 24.09 29.90
C ASP A 829 18.70 24.64 28.65
N TYR A 830 19.39 25.57 27.99
CA TYR A 830 18.91 26.21 26.78
C TYR A 830 20.07 26.56 25.85
N TRP A 831 19.74 26.73 24.57
CA TRP A 831 20.66 27.23 23.54
C TRP A 831 19.98 28.37 22.78
N ARG A 832 20.76 29.39 22.45
CA ARG A 832 20.29 30.54 21.69
C ARG A 832 21.36 30.99 20.72
N LEU A 833 21.14 30.68 19.44
CA LEU A 833 21.99 31.15 18.34
C LEU A 833 21.85 32.68 18.24
N LEU A 834 22.97 33.38 18.35
CA LEU A 834 23.03 34.84 18.30
C LEU A 834 24.26 35.29 17.54
N ASN A 835 24.10 36.39 16.81
CA ASN A 835 25.21 37.04 16.15
C ASN A 835 26.11 37.79 17.13
N PRO A 836 27.40 38.00 16.77
CA PRO A 836 28.30 38.85 17.53
C PRO A 836 27.70 40.22 17.82
N GLY A 837 27.89 40.72 19.04
CA GLY A 837 27.27 41.98 19.48
C GLY A 837 26.95 42.00 20.97
N THR A 838 26.34 43.10 21.40
CA THR A 838 25.88 43.26 22.79
C THR A 838 24.41 42.94 22.89
N HIS A 839 24.06 41.97 23.73
CA HIS A 839 22.68 41.50 23.92
C HIS A 839 22.25 41.67 25.37
N ILE A 840 20.95 41.91 25.58
CA ILE A 840 20.33 41.93 26.91
C ILE A 840 19.36 40.76 26.96
N LEU A 841 19.69 39.79 27.78
CA LEU A 841 18.93 38.56 27.98
C LEU A 841 18.05 38.70 29.21
N THR A 842 16.86 38.12 29.20
CA THR A 842 15.97 38.05 30.36
C THR A 842 15.41 36.65 30.49
N ALA A 843 15.63 36.02 31.64
CA ALA A 843 15.05 34.72 31.97
C ALA A 843 13.82 34.89 32.87
N THR A 844 12.75 34.18 32.55
CA THR A 844 11.47 34.20 33.27
C THR A 844 10.85 32.82 33.35
N ALA A 845 10.22 32.48 34.47
CA ALA A 845 9.44 31.24 34.63
C ALA A 845 8.22 31.49 35.53
N LYS A 846 7.14 30.72 35.34
CA LYS A 846 5.91 30.84 36.14
C LYS A 846 6.21 30.54 37.62
N GLY A 847 5.83 31.45 38.52
CA GLY A 847 6.15 31.33 39.95
C GLY A 847 7.57 31.75 40.33
N TYR A 848 8.32 32.39 39.42
CA TYR A 848 9.68 32.86 39.67
C TYR A 848 9.89 34.33 39.29
N SER A 849 10.84 34.99 39.94
CA SER A 849 11.26 36.36 39.63
C SER A 849 12.00 36.42 38.29
N ARG A 850 11.75 37.46 37.49
CA ARG A 850 12.53 37.73 36.27
C ARG A 850 13.96 38.20 36.58
N VAL A 851 14.94 37.74 35.80
CA VAL A 851 16.35 38.17 35.90
C VAL A 851 16.88 38.57 34.53
N SER A 852 17.53 39.73 34.43
CA SER A 852 18.13 40.21 33.19
C SER A 852 19.65 40.31 33.28
N LYS A 853 20.35 39.91 32.21
CA LYS A 853 21.82 40.00 32.08
C LYS A 853 22.20 40.69 30.77
N ARG A 854 23.21 41.55 30.82
CA ARG A 854 23.84 42.13 29.62
C ARG A 854 25.10 41.33 29.30
N ILE A 855 25.21 40.86 28.06
CA ILE A 855 26.35 40.09 27.57
C ILE A 855 26.94 40.72 26.29
N ARG A 856 28.20 40.40 25.99
CA ARG A 856 28.87 40.80 24.75
C ARG A 856 29.50 39.57 24.09
N LEU A 857 29.05 39.27 22.88
CA LEU A 857 29.55 38.16 22.07
C LEU A 857 30.65 38.65 21.12
N PRO A 858 31.83 38.00 21.08
CA PRO A 858 32.90 38.35 20.18
C PRO A 858 32.59 37.95 18.72
N HIS A 859 33.32 38.51 17.76
CA HIS A 859 33.10 38.24 16.33
C HIS A 859 33.49 36.81 15.90
N ASN A 860 34.56 36.26 16.48
CA ASN A 860 35.05 34.92 16.17
C ASN A 860 34.75 33.98 17.33
N MET A 861 33.55 33.42 17.37
CA MET A 861 33.16 32.42 18.37
C MET A 861 33.36 31.02 17.81
N LEU A 862 34.27 30.26 18.43
CA LEU A 862 34.44 28.83 18.19
C LEU A 862 33.61 27.97 19.15
N LYS A 863 33.14 28.57 20.26
CA LYS A 863 32.32 27.92 21.28
C LYS A 863 31.26 28.89 21.77
N ALA A 864 30.11 28.35 22.18
CA ALA A 864 29.00 29.14 22.67
C ALA A 864 29.34 29.75 24.04
N GLY A 865 28.93 30.99 24.27
CA GLY A 865 29.10 31.64 25.57
C GLY A 865 28.17 31.03 26.60
N VAL A 866 28.69 30.66 27.78
CA VAL A 866 27.88 30.10 28.87
C VAL A 866 27.25 31.22 29.68
N VAL A 867 25.91 31.23 29.81
CA VAL A 867 25.16 32.25 30.55
C VAL A 867 24.06 31.61 31.39
N ASP A 868 24.34 31.36 32.66
CA ASP A 868 23.34 30.78 33.56
C ASP A 868 22.39 31.82 34.14
N PHE A 869 21.19 31.42 34.55
CA PHE A 869 20.26 32.26 35.31
C PHE A 869 19.84 31.56 36.59
N VAL A 870 19.74 32.33 37.68
CA VAL A 870 19.21 31.83 38.96
C VAL A 870 17.96 32.63 39.26
N LEU A 871 16.80 31.96 39.30
CA LEU A 871 15.52 32.60 39.54
C LEU A 871 15.04 32.33 40.97
N LYS A 872 14.48 33.34 41.62
CA LYS A 872 13.91 33.23 42.97
C LYS A 872 12.43 32.87 42.88
N LYS A 873 11.95 31.90 43.68
CA LYS A 873 10.52 31.59 43.80
C LYS A 873 9.76 32.81 44.35
N VAL A 874 8.66 33.18 43.71
CA VAL A 874 7.80 34.31 44.08
C VAL A 874 6.35 33.80 44.14
N PRO A 875 5.53 34.24 45.12
CA PRO A 875 4.12 33.88 45.16
C PRO A 875 3.43 34.21 43.84
N LEU A 876 2.65 33.27 43.31
CA LEU A 876 1.81 33.50 42.15
C LEU A 876 0.74 34.53 42.51
N GLU A 877 0.87 35.76 42.03
CA GLU A 877 -0.27 36.66 41.98
C GLU A 877 -1.27 36.10 40.94
N PRO A 878 -2.58 36.07 41.23
CA PRO A 878 -3.57 35.67 40.25
C PRO A 878 -3.56 36.69 39.11
N ASP A 879 -2.99 36.32 37.97
CA ASP A 879 -2.96 37.18 36.80
C ASP A 879 -4.36 37.25 36.20
N PHE A 880 -4.96 38.44 36.14
CA PHE A 880 -6.33 38.65 35.63
C PHE A 880 -6.49 38.30 34.12
N ASP A 881 -5.38 37.99 33.43
CA ASP A 881 -5.32 37.66 31.99
C ASP A 881 -5.41 36.15 31.68
N ASP A 882 -5.52 35.27 32.69
CA ASP A 882 -5.52 33.79 32.55
C ASP A 882 -6.73 33.21 31.78
N HIS A 883 -7.76 34.02 31.47
CA HIS A 883 -8.99 33.55 30.84
C HIS A 883 -9.11 33.83 29.33
N LEU A 884 -8.15 34.53 28.70
CA LEU A 884 -8.31 34.99 27.30
C LEU A 884 -7.22 34.55 26.33
N PHE A 885 -6.10 33.97 26.79
CA PHE A 885 -4.98 33.59 25.93
C PHE A 885 -4.48 32.16 26.22
N PRO A 886 -4.13 31.35 25.20
CA PRO A 886 -3.65 30.00 25.42
C PRO A 886 -2.32 30.03 26.21
N MET A 887 -2.37 29.60 27.48
CA MET A 887 -1.19 29.38 28.32
C MET A 887 -0.41 28.14 27.86
N ALA A 888 0.76 27.89 28.48
CA ALA A 888 1.62 26.72 28.25
C ALA A 888 0.85 25.38 28.18
N ASP A 889 -0.26 25.28 28.92
CA ASP A 889 -1.22 24.17 28.93
C ASP A 889 -1.77 23.81 27.53
N SER A 890 -1.84 24.79 26.60
CA SER A 890 -2.26 24.55 25.21
C SER A 890 -1.14 24.03 24.30
N TRP A 891 0.12 24.33 24.62
CA TRP A 891 1.29 23.81 23.89
C TRP A 891 1.57 22.35 24.30
N GLU A 892 1.34 22.00 25.56
CA GLU A 892 1.41 20.61 26.04
C GLU A 892 0.43 19.68 25.31
N ARG A 893 -0.69 20.21 24.81
CA ARG A 893 -1.67 19.48 24.00
C ARG A 893 -1.17 19.26 22.56
N PHE A 894 -0.48 18.14 22.31
CA PHE A 894 0.05 17.80 20.98
C PHE A 894 -1.02 17.32 19.99
N ASP A 895 -1.65 16.17 20.25
CA ASP A 895 -2.75 15.61 19.47
C ASP A 895 -3.99 15.54 20.38
N PRO A 896 -4.92 16.50 20.30
CA PRO A 896 -6.09 16.54 21.16
C PRO A 896 -7.10 15.40 20.91
N TYR A 897 -6.95 14.65 19.81
CA TYR A 897 -7.90 13.64 19.35
C TYR A 897 -7.32 12.21 19.35
N ASN A 898 -6.06 12.03 19.78
CA ASN A 898 -5.32 10.75 19.82
C ASN A 898 -5.52 9.88 18.56
N GLN A 899 -5.59 10.50 17.38
CA GLN A 899 -5.93 9.78 16.14
C GLN A 899 -4.86 8.76 15.76
N PHE A 900 -3.60 9.01 16.17
CA PHE A 900 -2.45 8.20 15.79
C PHE A 900 -1.83 7.37 16.94
N GLU A 901 -2.31 7.47 18.18
CA GLU A 901 -1.88 6.57 19.28
C GLU A 901 -2.24 5.09 18.99
N ARG A 902 -3.25 4.84 18.16
CA ARG A 902 -3.60 3.48 17.68
C ARG A 902 -2.53 2.85 16.77
N TYR A 903 -1.59 3.61 16.23
CA TYR A 903 -0.51 3.09 15.40
C TYR A 903 0.80 2.83 16.17
N GLY A 904 0.88 3.25 17.45
CA GLY A 904 2.10 3.14 18.26
C GLY A 904 1.96 2.42 19.60
N ALA A 905 0.76 2.01 20.03
CA ALA A 905 0.57 1.33 21.30
C ALA A 905 0.82 -0.19 21.17
N THR A 906 1.99 -0.64 21.60
CA THR A 906 2.13 -1.96 22.21
C THR A 906 1.78 -1.79 23.69
N GLU A 907 0.61 -2.24 24.13
CA GLU A 907 0.24 -2.15 25.56
C GLU A 907 1.15 -3.07 26.40
N PRO A 908 1.72 -2.59 27.52
CA PRO A 908 2.42 -3.44 28.48
C PRO A 908 1.39 -4.17 29.35
N GLY A 909 1.24 -5.48 29.15
CA GLY A 909 0.33 -6.30 29.94
C GLY A 909 0.89 -6.61 31.33
N GLU A 910 0.18 -6.18 32.38
CA GLU A 910 0.21 -6.88 33.67
C GLU A 910 -0.68 -8.11 33.59
N GLY A 911 -0.04 -9.29 33.57
CA GLY A 911 -0.54 -10.54 34.14
C GLY A 911 -1.88 -11.08 33.62
N GLY A 912 -1.83 -11.91 32.57
CA GLY A 912 -2.92 -12.85 32.28
C GLY A 912 -2.86 -13.49 30.91
N LEU A 913 -2.18 -14.65 30.82
CA LEU A 913 -2.29 -15.68 29.76
C LEU A 913 -2.54 -15.13 28.34
N GLU A 914 -1.45 -14.85 27.63
CA GLU A 914 -1.45 -14.57 26.19
C GLU A 914 -2.24 -15.65 25.42
N ARG A 915 -3.38 -15.28 24.85
CA ARG A 915 -3.90 -15.99 23.68
C ARG A 915 -2.98 -15.62 22.51
N GLN A 916 -2.07 -16.54 22.18
CA GLN A 916 -1.30 -16.50 20.93
C GLN A 916 -2.25 -16.34 19.74
N GLU A 917 -2.36 -15.13 19.20
CA GLU A 917 -2.94 -14.93 17.88
C GLU A 917 -1.94 -15.44 16.85
N LYS A 918 -2.30 -16.57 16.23
CA LYS A 918 -1.52 -17.12 15.12
C LYS A 918 -1.70 -16.23 13.89
N PRO A 919 -0.65 -16.01 13.08
CA PRO A 919 -0.74 -15.20 11.87
C PRO A 919 -1.85 -15.70 10.93
N TRP A 920 -2.45 -14.78 10.17
CA TRP A 920 -3.59 -15.05 9.26
C TRP A 920 -3.33 -16.18 8.23
N TRP A 921 -2.07 -16.45 7.90
CA TRP A 921 -1.65 -17.52 6.98
C TRP A 921 -1.49 -18.90 7.66
N TRP A 922 -1.55 -18.99 9.00
CA TRP A 922 -1.50 -20.27 9.71
C TRP A 922 -2.63 -21.21 9.30
N ASN A 923 -3.81 -20.64 9.02
CA ASN A 923 -4.95 -21.39 8.51
C ASN A 923 -4.69 -21.96 7.11
N TYR A 924 -3.87 -21.29 6.30
CA TYR A 924 -3.52 -21.72 4.94
C TYR A 924 -2.71 -23.02 4.96
N PHE A 925 -1.71 -23.16 5.84
CA PHE A 925 -0.90 -24.39 5.94
C PHE A 925 -1.60 -25.55 6.65
N SER A 926 -2.56 -25.25 7.53
CA SER A 926 -3.37 -26.27 8.22
C SER A 926 -4.45 -26.91 7.34
N GLN A 927 -4.79 -26.29 6.21
CA GLN A 927 -5.86 -26.75 5.31
C GLN A 927 -5.37 -27.69 4.20
N PHE A 928 -4.06 -27.72 3.90
CA PHE A 928 -3.50 -28.50 2.78
C PHE A 928 -2.86 -29.84 3.17
N SER A 929 -2.75 -30.17 4.46
CA SER A 929 -2.12 -31.42 4.91
C SER A 929 -3.00 -32.17 5.92
N PHE A 930 -3.14 -33.49 5.74
CA PHE A 930 -3.92 -34.38 6.63
C PHE A 930 -3.32 -34.51 8.06
N SER A 931 -2.29 -33.74 8.39
CA SER A 931 -1.73 -33.56 9.73
C SER A 931 -0.88 -32.27 9.73
N PRO A 932 -1.06 -31.34 10.67
CA PRO A 932 -0.29 -30.10 10.71
C PRO A 932 1.21 -30.38 10.93
N PRO A 933 2.13 -29.74 10.18
CA PRO A 933 3.56 -29.92 10.36
C PRO A 933 4.00 -29.27 11.68
N THR A 934 4.31 -30.10 12.67
CA THR A 934 4.81 -29.70 14.00
C THR A 934 6.21 -29.10 13.98
N TRP A 935 6.90 -29.11 12.83
CA TRP A 935 8.29 -28.66 12.68
C TRP A 935 8.46 -27.20 12.26
N LEU A 936 7.37 -26.46 12.00
CA LEU A 936 7.45 -25.09 11.45
C LEU A 936 7.80 -24.02 12.51
N LEU A 937 7.51 -24.29 13.78
CA LEU A 937 7.72 -23.37 14.90
C LEU A 937 8.68 -24.00 15.90
N ARG A 938 9.67 -23.22 16.34
CA ARG A 938 10.75 -23.69 17.25
C ARG A 938 10.23 -24.11 18.62
N ASN A 939 9.06 -23.61 19.04
CA ASN A 939 8.40 -23.94 20.30
C ASN A 939 6.90 -24.20 20.07
N VAL A 940 6.48 -25.46 20.23
CA VAL A 940 5.10 -25.86 20.50
C VAL A 940 5.06 -26.50 21.88
#